data_AF-A0A9B0TJT2-F1
#
_entry.id   AF-A0A9B0TJT2-F1
#
_cell.length_a   1.000
_cell.length_b   1.000
_cell.length_c   1.000
_cell.angle_alpha   90.00
_cell.angle_beta   90.00
_cell.angle_gamma   90.00
#
_symmetry.space_group_name_H-M   'P 1'
#
loop_
_entity.id
_entity.type
_entity.pdbx_description
1 polymer ?
#
loop_
_entity_poly.entity_id
_entity_poly.type
_entity_poly.pdbx_seq_one_letter_code
_entity_poly.pdbx_strand_id
1 'polypeptide(L)'
;MVDPVPEEKAGAESGGSGRVGAAPSGPPDARETQQPAATSTSASASAAVPGKAEVPCVAEGGRREQSPLLHLDLFNFDCPEAEGSRYVLTSPRSLEACARCAVKPVELLPRSLADLVREAPGRSMRVATGLYEAYEAERRTKLQQCRAERERIVREEKRRLFTPLGAAAVAPSAGSSSSCSSASLPASPAPRAPRKASPSLSPARTQPPPEASRAGRKSHSLDSLSRRREGALSSESGASSSSYSGESLRELRWQPRASARHSYPAGSASSAPNPLGRPSALALVPITGRSFSLGDLSHSPQTAQHVERIVRQVRAERGLRGVPERDRKIAALMLARYQEERLLLEQRAAAHGQWEQQRVRAEQRRESEEREKQRALELGRRAWAAQVEERRGRQGREEREVARRRQQQFERSEERRQELAERQGLLRRERAGRAAQEDRLRKLQQEYNLKLREEGLQEGRARTEKIHKERTQRAACAKQRQEGQLQREKRELSRAERARHEALMQGRVRQEKKEREGLRNSLAASLGRAQENYEQLVEQRSRELRERARREELQSRRAKEAAERKDKEHQAHLEALARVGERRLQHAAQAVEEAVQEKARRVGQSRLEKERTQRANKEKVERDEDCRRRELLQAIGRKLERSEQLSRERRSALESARSTARASFHVREKVREETNTRSFDRMAREAQLHASLDRK
;
A
#
# COMPACT_ATOMS: atom_id res chain seq x y z
N MET A 1 -53.82 -36.75 43.89
CA MET A 1 -54.81 -36.36 44.91
C MET A 1 -54.06 -35.58 45.98
N VAL A 2 -54.30 -34.29 46.20
CA VAL A 2 -55.18 -33.32 45.51
C VAL A 2 -54.51 -31.93 45.60
N ASP A 3 -54.43 -31.19 44.49
CA ASP A 3 -54.18 -29.73 44.42
C ASP A 3 -55.53 -28.98 44.60
N PRO A 4 -55.61 -27.70 45.07
CA PRO A 4 -54.70 -26.62 44.65
C PRO A 4 -54.40 -25.43 45.64
N VAL A 5 -53.34 -24.70 45.27
CA VAL A 5 -53.19 -23.22 45.04
C VAL A 5 -54.48 -22.34 44.99
N PRO A 6 -54.43 -20.97 45.08
CA PRO A 6 -54.08 -20.04 46.19
C PRO A 6 -55.12 -18.88 46.43
N GLU A 7 -54.82 -17.89 47.30
CA GLU A 7 -54.97 -16.41 47.14
C GLU A 7 -54.27 -15.72 48.36
N GLU A 8 -53.41 -14.68 48.28
CA GLU A 8 -53.50 -13.26 47.87
C GLU A 8 -54.10 -12.26 48.90
N LYS A 9 -53.25 -11.53 49.67
CA LYS A 9 -53.08 -10.04 49.66
C LYS A 9 -52.48 -9.37 50.93
N ALA A 10 -51.73 -8.28 50.69
CA ALA A 10 -51.53 -7.06 51.51
C ALA A 10 -50.75 -7.10 52.86
N GLY A 11 -50.26 -5.92 53.28
CA GLY A 11 -49.55 -5.65 54.56
C GLY A 11 -48.04 -5.92 54.52
N ALA A 12 -47.12 -5.00 54.20
CA ALA A 12 -46.89 -3.59 54.58
C ALA A 12 -46.11 -3.40 55.91
N GLU A 13 -44.87 -2.91 55.72
CA GLU A 13 -43.96 -2.19 56.64
C GLU A 13 -43.39 -2.84 57.92
N SER A 14 -42.10 -2.57 58.13
CA SER A 14 -41.27 -3.05 59.25
C SER A 14 -41.14 -2.00 60.36
N GLY A 15 -41.32 -2.39 61.62
CA GLY A 15 -41.10 -1.54 62.80
C GLY A 15 -40.08 -2.11 63.78
N GLY A 16 -39.37 -1.22 64.50
CA GLY A 16 -38.40 -1.55 65.56
C GLY A 16 -36.96 -1.72 65.04
N SER A 17 -35.90 -1.05 65.53
CA SER A 17 -35.48 -0.51 66.85
C SER A 17 -34.54 -1.43 67.62
N GLY A 18 -33.50 -0.85 68.26
CA GLY A 18 -32.40 -1.55 68.96
C GLY A 18 -31.06 -1.45 68.20
N ARG A 19 -30.06 -0.61 68.49
CA ARG A 19 -29.60 0.21 69.64
C ARG A 19 -28.36 -0.38 70.37
N VAL A 20 -27.18 0.11 69.97
CA VAL A 20 -25.97 0.40 70.78
C VAL A 20 -25.15 -0.75 71.39
N GLY A 21 -23.82 -0.65 71.23
CA GLY A 21 -22.79 -1.26 72.09
C GLY A 21 -22.20 -2.59 71.59
N ALA A 22 -20.97 -2.97 71.97
CA ALA A 22 -19.85 -2.21 72.55
C ALA A 22 -18.52 -2.97 72.34
N ALA A 23 -17.39 -2.27 72.46
CA ALA A 23 -16.06 -2.87 72.69
C ALA A 23 -15.87 -3.15 74.22
N PRO A 24 -14.78 -3.80 74.73
CA PRO A 24 -13.49 -4.10 74.10
C PRO A 24 -12.87 -5.49 74.52
N SER A 25 -11.52 -5.57 74.54
CA SER A 25 -10.65 -6.53 75.27
C SER A 25 -10.17 -7.85 74.60
N GLY A 26 -9.01 -8.32 75.09
CA GLY A 26 -8.18 -9.50 74.75
C GLY A 26 -6.95 -9.51 75.71
N PRO A 27 -5.81 -10.21 75.47
CA PRO A 27 -5.48 -11.26 74.50
C PRO A 27 -5.46 -12.67 75.19
N PRO A 28 -4.36 -13.38 75.61
CA PRO A 28 -2.88 -13.28 75.46
C PRO A 28 -2.20 -14.54 74.81
N ASP A 29 -0.87 -14.63 74.92
CA ASP A 29 0.07 -15.80 74.98
C ASP A 29 -0.13 -17.07 74.10
N ALA A 30 0.81 -17.48 73.22
CA ALA A 30 2.18 -18.03 73.40
C ALA A 30 2.21 -19.57 73.66
N ARG A 31 3.21 -20.38 73.26
CA ARG A 31 4.65 -20.20 72.97
C ARG A 31 5.17 -21.13 71.83
N GLU A 32 6.41 -20.88 71.37
CA GLU A 32 7.56 -21.77 71.05
C GLU A 32 7.32 -23.23 70.57
N THR A 33 8.11 -23.84 69.64
CA THR A 33 9.58 -24.03 69.74
C THR A 33 10.36 -24.30 68.42
N GLN A 34 11.68 -24.11 68.51
CA GLN A 34 12.80 -24.82 67.83
C GLN A 34 13.28 -24.47 66.39
N GLN A 35 14.34 -23.66 66.40
CA GLN A 35 15.55 -23.57 65.53
C GLN A 35 16.37 -24.89 65.44
N PRO A 36 17.54 -25.03 64.72
CA PRO A 36 18.58 -24.04 64.27
C PRO A 36 18.92 -24.04 62.75
N ALA A 37 19.42 -22.94 62.14
CA ALA A 37 20.80 -22.37 62.10
C ALA A 37 21.83 -23.19 61.28
N ALA A 38 22.81 -22.65 60.55
CA ALA A 38 23.32 -21.26 60.39
C ALA A 38 23.55 -20.94 58.86
N THR A 39 24.17 -19.85 58.36
CA THR A 39 25.25 -18.97 58.88
C THR A 39 25.27 -17.59 58.16
N SER A 40 25.75 -16.54 58.85
CA SER A 40 26.51 -15.34 58.37
C SER A 40 26.14 -14.63 57.04
N THR A 41 26.06 -13.30 56.93
CA THR A 41 26.31 -12.15 57.85
C THR A 41 25.68 -10.89 57.20
N SER A 42 24.86 -10.08 57.89
CA SER A 42 25.19 -8.75 58.49
C SER A 42 25.93 -7.74 57.57
N ALA A 43 25.62 -6.44 57.54
CA ALA A 43 24.75 -5.61 58.41
C ALA A 43 24.11 -4.46 57.57
N SER A 44 22.92 -3.93 57.87
CA SER A 44 22.55 -2.91 58.90
C SER A 44 23.23 -1.53 58.68
N ALA A 45 22.60 -0.38 58.93
CA ALA A 45 21.36 -0.01 59.65
C ALA A 45 20.54 1.01 58.81
N SER A 46 19.21 1.19 58.90
CA SER A 46 18.36 1.57 60.06
C SER A 46 18.75 2.93 60.67
N ALA A 47 17.84 3.89 60.93
CA ALA A 47 16.38 3.95 60.76
C ALA A 47 15.87 5.43 60.82
N ALA A 48 14.59 5.62 61.19
CA ALA A 48 13.93 6.86 61.63
C ALA A 48 13.28 7.80 60.58
N VAL A 49 11.93 7.76 60.58
CA VAL A 49 10.96 8.79 60.20
C VAL A 49 10.14 9.00 61.50
N PRO A 50 9.93 10.23 62.03
CA PRO A 50 9.01 11.20 61.41
C PRO A 50 9.30 12.71 61.61
N GLY A 51 8.63 13.56 60.83
CA GLY A 51 8.58 15.01 61.07
C GLY A 51 7.67 15.77 60.09
N LYS A 52 6.98 16.81 60.55
CA LYS A 52 6.23 17.75 59.70
C LYS A 52 7.07 19.01 59.43
N ALA A 53 7.14 19.42 58.17
CA ALA A 53 7.25 20.80 57.69
C ALA A 53 6.71 20.75 56.24
N GLU A 54 5.79 21.59 55.78
CA GLU A 54 5.78 23.06 55.71
C GLU A 54 6.87 23.64 54.81
N VAL A 55 6.47 24.59 53.96
CA VAL A 55 7.22 25.03 52.77
C VAL A 55 8.03 26.30 53.06
N PRO A 56 9.35 26.29 52.81
CA PRO A 56 10.10 27.51 52.55
C PRO A 56 10.31 27.67 51.04
N CYS A 57 9.70 28.69 50.44
CA CYS A 57 10.03 29.10 49.08
C CYS A 57 11.38 29.83 49.08
N VAL A 58 12.47 29.13 48.75
CA VAL A 58 13.79 29.76 48.56
C VAL A 58 13.91 30.25 47.12
N ALA A 59 14.04 31.56 46.96
CA ALA A 59 14.22 32.21 45.66
C ALA A 59 15.69 32.18 45.21
N GLU A 60 16.17 31.01 44.77
CA GLU A 60 17.49 30.88 44.16
C GLU A 60 17.51 31.42 42.73
N GLY A 61 18.40 32.37 42.47
CA GLY A 61 18.62 33.01 41.16
C GLY A 61 19.39 32.13 40.17
N GLY A 62 19.03 30.85 40.07
CA GLY A 62 19.70 29.87 39.23
C GLY A 62 19.70 30.24 37.75
N ARG A 63 20.72 29.77 37.02
CA ARG A 63 20.73 29.80 35.56
C ARG A 63 19.41 29.22 35.05
N ARG A 64 18.84 29.80 33.99
CA ARG A 64 17.81 29.12 33.19
C ARG A 64 18.47 27.91 32.52
N GLU A 65 18.44 26.78 33.21
CA GLU A 65 18.84 25.49 32.65
C GLU A 65 18.01 25.27 31.39
N GLN A 66 18.72 25.04 30.28
CA GLN A 66 18.07 24.83 28.99
C GLN A 66 17.54 23.40 29.01
N SER A 67 16.32 23.24 29.53
CA SER A 67 15.54 22.00 29.42
C SER A 67 15.73 21.46 28.00
N PRO A 68 16.26 20.24 27.82
CA PRO A 68 16.70 19.77 26.51
C PRO A 68 15.55 19.90 25.50
N LEU A 69 15.86 20.25 24.25
CA LEU A 69 14.86 20.40 23.19
C LEU A 69 14.36 19.02 22.74
N LEU A 70 13.57 18.38 23.61
CA LEU A 70 12.88 17.13 23.36
C LEU A 70 11.92 17.31 22.19
N HIS A 71 11.89 16.32 21.28
CA HIS A 71 10.95 16.31 20.17
C HIS A 71 9.60 15.75 20.66
N LEU A 72 8.72 16.64 21.11
CA LEU A 72 7.42 16.33 21.68
C LEU A 72 6.31 16.51 20.65
N ASP A 73 5.52 15.47 20.52
CA ASP A 73 4.66 15.16 19.39
C ASP A 73 3.40 14.46 19.93
N LEU A 74 2.33 14.39 19.13
CA LEU A 74 1.02 13.86 19.56
C LEU A 74 1.03 12.37 20.02
N PHE A 75 2.14 11.65 19.90
CA PHE A 75 2.29 10.26 20.34
C PHE A 75 3.22 10.10 21.55
N ASN A 76 4.12 11.05 21.83
CA ASN A 76 5.08 10.97 22.96
C ASN A 76 5.00 12.11 23.98
N PHE A 77 4.08 13.08 23.85
CA PHE A 77 3.96 14.17 24.85
C PHE A 77 3.52 13.72 26.26
N ASP A 78 2.95 12.52 26.40
CA ASP A 78 2.56 11.88 27.68
C ASP A 78 3.64 10.89 28.20
N CYS A 79 4.92 11.03 27.81
CA CYS A 79 6.02 10.15 28.26
C CYS A 79 6.75 10.71 29.51
N PRO A 80 7.37 9.87 30.38
CA PRO A 80 8.02 10.35 31.60
C PRO A 80 9.20 11.28 31.33
N GLU A 81 9.85 11.18 30.17
CA GLU A 81 10.89 12.12 29.75
C GLU A 81 10.33 13.52 29.42
N ALA A 82 9.02 13.66 29.18
CA ALA A 82 8.34 14.93 28.98
C ALA A 82 7.84 15.57 30.30
N GLU A 83 7.82 14.82 31.40
CA GLU A 83 7.42 15.34 32.72
C GLU A 83 8.47 16.35 33.22
N GLY A 84 8.11 17.63 33.22
CA GLY A 84 9.03 18.74 33.49
C GLY A 84 9.47 19.52 32.24
N SER A 85 9.07 19.11 31.03
CA SER A 85 9.24 19.93 29.83
C SER A 85 8.48 21.25 29.92
N ARG A 86 9.14 22.35 29.53
CA ARG A 86 8.51 23.68 29.42
C ARG A 86 7.45 23.76 28.31
N TYR A 87 7.49 22.86 27.33
CA TYR A 87 6.61 22.87 26.16
C TYR A 87 5.85 21.54 26.03
N VAL A 88 4.54 21.60 25.79
CA VAL A 88 3.69 20.41 25.60
C VAL A 88 3.95 19.73 24.25
N LEU A 89 4.20 20.52 23.21
CA LEU A 89 4.53 20.04 21.87
C LEU A 89 5.61 20.93 21.26
N THR A 90 6.60 20.32 20.61
CA THR A 90 7.68 21.00 19.87
C THR A 90 7.74 20.58 18.40
N SER A 91 7.07 19.49 18.03
CA SER A 91 6.99 18.98 16.67
C SER A 91 6.10 19.87 15.78
N PRO A 92 6.62 20.49 14.69
CA PRO A 92 5.85 21.46 13.89
C PRO A 92 4.54 20.90 13.32
N ARG A 93 4.54 19.66 12.82
CA ARG A 93 3.34 18.99 12.30
C ARG A 93 2.28 18.72 13.37
N SER A 94 2.70 18.55 14.63
CA SER A 94 1.79 18.36 15.77
C SER A 94 1.16 19.68 16.19
N LEU A 95 1.93 20.76 16.20
CA LEU A 95 1.42 22.12 16.44
C LEU A 95 0.47 22.58 15.33
N GLU A 96 0.81 22.33 14.06
CA GLU A 96 -0.06 22.62 12.92
C GLU A 96 -1.37 21.80 12.98
N ALA A 97 -1.31 20.52 13.34
CA ALA A 97 -2.52 19.71 13.51
C ALA A 97 -3.43 20.25 14.62
N CYS A 98 -2.86 20.65 15.76
CA CYS A 98 -3.61 21.29 16.84
C CYS A 98 -4.28 22.60 16.36
N ALA A 99 -3.56 23.43 15.60
CA ALA A 99 -4.11 24.65 15.01
C ALA A 99 -5.22 24.39 13.99
N ARG A 100 -5.05 23.40 13.07
CA ARG A 100 -6.09 22.99 12.11
C ARG A 100 -7.35 22.43 12.81
N CYS A 101 -7.20 21.81 13.98
CA CYS A 101 -8.31 21.33 14.82
C CYS A 101 -8.85 22.37 15.81
N ALA A 102 -8.29 23.59 15.87
CA ALA A 102 -8.60 24.63 16.88
C ALA A 102 -8.44 24.18 18.35
N VAL A 103 -7.57 23.20 18.63
CA VAL A 103 -7.27 22.69 19.97
C VAL A 103 -5.97 23.30 20.49
N LYS A 104 -5.94 23.79 21.73
CA LYS A 104 -4.68 24.22 22.36
C LYS A 104 -3.90 23.01 22.88
N PRO A 105 -2.57 22.94 22.74
CA PRO A 105 -1.78 21.80 23.24
C PRO A 105 -2.01 21.47 24.72
N VAL A 106 -2.24 22.50 25.57
CA VAL A 106 -2.53 22.32 27.00
C VAL A 106 -3.85 21.56 27.27
N GLU A 107 -4.82 21.62 26.35
CA GLU A 107 -6.07 20.84 26.44
C GLU A 107 -5.89 19.35 26.12
N LEU A 108 -4.70 18.95 25.64
CA LEU A 108 -4.35 17.55 25.41
C LEU A 108 -3.68 16.91 26.64
N LEU A 109 -3.35 17.67 27.68
CA LEU A 109 -2.74 17.13 28.91
C LEU A 109 -3.78 16.43 29.81
N PRO A 110 -3.38 15.37 30.53
CA PRO A 110 -4.19 14.81 31.60
C PRO A 110 -4.32 15.82 32.75
N ARG A 111 -5.42 15.74 33.51
CA ARG A 111 -5.63 16.43 34.79
C ARG A 111 -5.87 15.38 35.86
N SER A 112 -5.44 15.60 37.10
CA SER A 112 -5.81 14.66 38.17
C SER A 112 -7.25 14.90 38.65
N LEU A 113 -7.86 13.86 39.21
CA LEU A 113 -9.13 13.99 39.95
C LEU A 113 -9.02 15.01 41.10
N ALA A 114 -7.84 15.12 41.73
CA ALA A 114 -7.61 16.06 42.83
C ALA A 114 -7.63 17.52 42.37
N ASP A 115 -7.14 17.81 41.14
CA ASP A 115 -7.21 19.16 40.57
C ASP A 115 -8.66 19.59 40.33
N LEU A 116 -9.50 18.71 39.79
CA LEU A 116 -10.92 18.98 39.54
C LEU A 116 -11.75 19.10 40.82
N VAL A 117 -11.36 18.41 41.90
CA VAL A 117 -11.93 18.61 43.24
C VAL A 117 -11.50 19.98 43.80
N ARG A 118 -10.24 20.39 43.58
CA ARG A 118 -9.69 21.69 44.03
C ARG A 118 -10.26 22.89 43.24
N GLU A 119 -10.59 22.70 41.95
CA GLU A 119 -11.26 23.70 41.11
C GLU A 119 -12.75 23.92 41.46
N ALA A 120 -13.38 23.00 42.22
CA ALA A 120 -14.81 23.08 42.55
C ALA A 120 -15.13 22.65 44.00
N PRO A 121 -14.60 23.35 45.03
CA PRO A 121 -14.89 23.05 46.43
C PRO A 121 -16.40 23.06 46.71
N GLY A 122 -16.87 22.11 47.52
CA GLY A 122 -18.29 21.94 47.86
C GLY A 122 -19.10 21.04 46.91
N ARG A 123 -18.54 20.57 45.78
CA ARG A 123 -19.18 19.52 44.97
C ARG A 123 -18.92 18.14 45.57
N SER A 124 -19.90 17.23 45.48
CA SER A 124 -19.73 15.85 45.97
C SER A 124 -18.76 15.05 45.09
N MET A 125 -18.06 14.08 45.67
CA MET A 125 -17.07 13.27 44.94
C MET A 125 -17.63 12.62 43.67
N ARG A 126 -18.89 12.16 43.68
CA ARG A 126 -19.56 11.59 42.51
C ARG A 126 -19.70 12.59 41.36
N VAL A 127 -19.90 13.88 41.65
CA VAL A 127 -19.94 14.95 40.65
C VAL A 127 -18.54 15.26 40.13
N ALA A 128 -17.52 15.28 41.00
CA ALA A 128 -16.13 15.45 40.58
C ALA A 128 -15.65 14.32 39.64
N THR A 129 -15.98 13.06 39.96
CA THR A 129 -15.69 11.92 39.06
C THR A 129 -16.40 12.04 37.72
N GLY A 130 -17.69 12.41 37.70
CA GLY A 130 -18.43 12.61 36.45
C GLY A 130 -17.88 13.75 35.57
N LEU A 131 -17.37 14.82 36.20
CA LEU A 131 -16.69 15.91 35.49
C LEU A 131 -15.32 15.47 34.93
N TYR A 132 -14.57 14.64 35.65
CA TYR A 132 -13.33 14.04 35.17
C TYR A 132 -13.57 13.07 34.00
N GLU A 133 -14.59 12.20 34.09
CA GLU A 133 -14.99 11.31 32.99
C GLU A 133 -15.36 12.10 31.73
N ALA A 134 -16.08 13.22 31.88
CA ALA A 134 -16.41 14.10 30.77
C ALA A 134 -15.15 14.78 30.17
N TYR A 135 -14.26 15.31 31.01
CA TYR A 135 -12.99 15.91 30.60
C TYR A 135 -12.10 14.91 29.84
N GLU A 136 -11.88 13.71 30.39
CA GLU A 136 -11.07 12.68 29.74
C GLU A 136 -11.70 12.19 28.43
N ALA A 137 -13.04 12.10 28.34
CA ALA A 137 -13.72 11.79 27.09
C ALA A 137 -13.49 12.88 26.04
N GLU A 138 -13.67 14.16 26.39
CA GLU A 138 -13.43 15.29 25.49
C GLU A 138 -11.97 15.36 25.04
N ARG A 139 -11.02 15.30 25.99
CA ARG A 139 -9.57 15.24 25.77
C ARG A 139 -9.19 14.14 24.78
N ARG A 140 -9.72 12.92 24.97
CA ARG A 140 -9.46 11.77 24.07
C ARG A 140 -9.99 12.03 22.66
N THR A 141 -11.17 12.63 22.51
CA THR A 141 -11.70 12.98 21.16
C THR A 141 -10.87 14.07 20.48
N LYS A 142 -10.47 15.13 21.19
CA LYS A 142 -9.56 16.17 20.68
C LYS A 142 -8.22 15.58 20.26
N LEU A 143 -7.61 14.72 21.09
CA LEU A 143 -6.35 14.05 20.79
C LEU A 143 -6.45 13.15 19.55
N GLN A 144 -7.57 12.42 19.39
CA GLN A 144 -7.81 11.59 18.21
C GLN A 144 -7.96 12.44 16.93
N GLN A 145 -8.67 13.57 16.99
CA GLN A 145 -8.80 14.51 15.88
C GLN A 145 -7.44 15.11 15.48
N CYS A 146 -6.66 15.61 16.45
CA CYS A 146 -5.33 16.14 16.19
C CYS A 146 -4.39 15.08 15.60
N ARG A 147 -4.44 13.82 16.07
CA ARG A 147 -3.65 12.71 15.49
C ARG A 147 -4.04 12.44 14.04
N ALA A 148 -5.34 12.44 13.72
CA ALA A 148 -5.84 12.25 12.36
C ALA A 148 -5.40 13.36 11.39
N GLU A 149 -5.43 14.63 11.81
CA GLU A 149 -4.98 15.75 10.97
C GLU A 149 -3.45 15.85 10.89
N ARG A 150 -2.69 15.45 11.92
CA ARG A 150 -1.23 15.27 11.82
C ARG A 150 -0.88 14.24 10.74
N GLU A 151 -1.62 13.13 10.65
CA GLU A 151 -1.45 12.20 9.54
C GLU A 151 -1.91 12.80 8.20
N ARG A 152 -2.97 13.61 8.16
CA ARG A 152 -3.40 14.29 6.92
C ARG A 152 -2.31 15.23 6.40
N ILE A 153 -1.68 16.02 7.29
CA ILE A 153 -0.51 16.85 6.97
C ILE A 153 0.63 15.98 6.42
N VAL A 154 1.00 14.89 7.09
CA VAL A 154 2.04 13.96 6.59
C VAL A 154 1.68 13.35 5.22
N ARG A 155 0.40 13.02 4.97
CA ARG A 155 -0.09 12.52 3.67
C ARG A 155 -0.11 13.61 2.60
N GLU A 156 -0.40 14.85 2.97
CA GLU A 156 -0.41 16.03 2.11
C GLU A 156 1.02 16.43 1.69
N GLU A 157 1.93 16.56 2.65
CA GLU A 157 3.36 16.77 2.40
C GLU A 157 3.95 15.67 1.50
N LYS A 158 3.68 14.39 1.78
CA LYS A 158 4.16 13.29 0.94
C LYS A 158 3.67 13.41 -0.50
N ARG A 159 2.43 13.88 -0.75
CA ARG A 159 1.94 14.17 -2.10
C ARG A 159 2.68 15.36 -2.74
N ARG A 160 2.90 16.44 -1.98
CA ARG A 160 3.67 17.61 -2.45
C ARG A 160 5.12 17.24 -2.82
N LEU A 161 5.75 16.34 -2.06
CA LEU A 161 7.14 15.88 -2.27
C LEU A 161 7.28 14.81 -3.37
N PHE A 162 6.26 13.97 -3.60
CA PHE A 162 6.25 12.98 -4.69
C PHE A 162 5.63 13.50 -6.00
N THR A 163 5.13 14.73 -6.04
CA THR A 163 4.77 15.39 -7.30
C THR A 163 6.04 15.96 -7.92
N PRO A 164 6.47 15.53 -9.11
CA PRO A 164 7.66 16.08 -9.74
C PRO A 164 7.47 17.57 -10.07
N LEU A 165 8.52 18.36 -9.89
CA LEU A 165 8.60 19.76 -10.32
C LEU A 165 8.59 19.84 -11.86
N GLY A 166 7.39 19.75 -12.43
CA GLY A 166 7.16 19.67 -13.88
C GLY A 166 5.83 20.28 -14.34
N ALA A 167 5.18 21.10 -13.50
CA ALA A 167 3.95 21.81 -13.82
C ALA A 167 3.89 23.17 -13.10
N ALA A 168 4.72 24.12 -13.54
CA ALA A 168 4.65 25.51 -13.11
C ALA A 168 3.43 26.21 -13.75
N ALA A 169 2.25 25.97 -13.20
CA ALA A 169 1.03 26.67 -13.60
C ALA A 169 1.06 28.13 -13.08
N VAL A 170 0.83 29.08 -13.99
CA VAL A 170 0.90 30.52 -13.71
C VAL A 170 -0.17 30.93 -12.70
N ALA A 171 0.23 31.61 -11.62
CA ALA A 171 -0.69 32.35 -10.76
C ALA A 171 -0.94 33.75 -11.36
N PRO A 172 -2.19 34.16 -11.63
CA PRO A 172 -2.50 35.51 -12.11
C PRO A 172 -2.27 36.52 -10.98
N SER A 173 -1.43 37.52 -11.24
CA SER A 173 -1.11 38.59 -10.29
C SER A 173 -1.85 39.89 -10.66
N ALA A 174 -2.99 40.09 -10.02
CA ALA A 174 -3.64 41.40 -9.89
C ALA A 174 -4.37 41.45 -8.53
N GLY A 175 -4.33 42.55 -7.77
CA GLY A 175 -3.64 43.81 -8.04
C GLY A 175 -4.42 45.00 -7.49
N SER A 176 -4.48 45.16 -6.17
CA SER A 176 -4.96 46.38 -5.51
C SER A 176 -4.41 46.46 -4.08
N SER A 177 -4.20 47.69 -3.61
CA SER A 177 -3.42 48.00 -2.42
C SER A 177 -4.28 48.47 -1.24
N SER A 178 -3.85 48.13 -0.03
CA SER A 178 -3.94 48.98 1.18
C SER A 178 -3.04 48.40 2.26
N SER A 179 -2.68 49.21 3.25
CA SER A 179 -1.56 48.98 4.17
C SER A 179 -1.99 48.81 5.63
N CYS A 180 -0.98 48.61 6.49
CA CYS A 180 -0.97 48.78 7.96
C CYS A 180 -2.01 48.05 8.84
N SER A 181 -1.56 46.91 9.38
CA SER A 181 -1.25 46.73 10.82
C SER A 181 -2.32 46.90 11.92
N SER A 182 -2.26 45.92 12.84
CA SER A 182 -2.53 46.03 14.30
C SER A 182 -3.97 45.98 14.83
N ALA A 183 -4.24 44.87 15.54
CA ALA A 183 -5.03 44.72 16.77
C ALA A 183 -6.36 45.49 16.97
N SER A 184 -7.47 44.74 17.13
CA SER A 184 -8.29 44.73 18.37
C SER A 184 -9.50 43.79 18.29
N LEU A 185 -9.94 43.29 19.44
CA LEU A 185 -11.32 42.83 19.75
C LEU A 185 -11.97 43.92 20.63
N PRO A 186 -13.29 43.94 20.94
CA PRO A 186 -14.31 42.90 20.74
C PRO A 186 -15.69 43.43 20.26
N ALA A 187 -16.75 42.66 20.57
CA ALA A 187 -18.15 43.04 20.78
C ALA A 187 -19.19 42.80 19.65
N SER A 188 -20.41 42.55 20.11
CA SER A 188 -21.67 42.39 19.35
C SER A 188 -22.67 43.47 19.83
N PRO A 189 -23.82 43.72 19.18
CA PRO A 189 -24.97 42.79 19.23
C PRO A 189 -25.78 42.67 17.91
N ALA A 190 -26.80 41.81 17.92
CA ALA A 190 -27.78 41.65 16.82
C ALA A 190 -29.06 42.51 17.04
N PRO A 191 -30.02 42.50 16.10
CA PRO A 191 -31.26 41.77 16.42
C PRO A 191 -31.99 41.05 15.24
N ARG A 192 -32.62 39.89 15.57
CA ARG A 192 -34.01 39.42 15.28
C ARG A 192 -34.64 39.65 13.86
N ALA A 193 -35.40 38.76 13.22
CA ALA A 193 -35.90 37.36 13.45
C ALA A 193 -36.57 36.87 12.10
N PRO A 194 -37.53 35.90 11.99
CA PRO A 194 -37.93 34.76 12.82
C PRO A 194 -38.17 33.38 12.09
N ARG A 195 -37.87 32.28 12.80
CA ARG A 195 -38.64 31.00 12.94
C ARG A 195 -39.40 30.32 11.76
N LYS A 196 -39.03 29.06 11.51
CA LYS A 196 -39.89 27.83 11.62
C LYS A 196 -38.94 26.63 11.85
N ALA A 197 -38.93 25.95 13.00
CA ALA A 197 -39.92 25.02 13.58
C ALA A 197 -39.51 23.54 13.36
N SER A 198 -39.08 22.87 14.44
CA SER A 198 -38.73 21.43 14.50
C SER A 198 -39.95 20.56 14.90
N PRO A 199 -39.85 19.21 14.93
CA PRO A 199 -39.27 18.46 16.09
C PRO A 199 -38.11 17.52 15.64
N SER A 200 -37.02 17.26 16.41
CA SER A 200 -36.87 16.47 17.64
C SER A 200 -37.45 15.04 17.56
N LEU A 201 -36.78 13.96 17.96
CA LEU A 201 -36.04 13.76 19.22
C LEU A 201 -34.78 12.88 19.10
N SER A 202 -33.95 12.91 20.15
CA SER A 202 -32.96 11.88 20.54
C SER A 202 -33.18 11.58 22.04
N PRO A 203 -32.67 10.49 22.65
CA PRO A 203 -31.31 10.55 23.24
C PRO A 203 -30.57 9.19 23.47
N ALA A 204 -29.33 9.28 24.00
CA ALA A 204 -28.52 8.28 24.73
C ALA A 204 -28.09 6.98 23.99
N ARG A 205 -26.86 6.42 24.10
CA ARG A 205 -25.70 6.45 25.04
C ARG A 205 -25.70 5.38 26.17
N THR A 206 -25.01 4.26 25.90
CA THR A 206 -24.33 3.42 26.92
C THR A 206 -23.15 2.64 26.30
N GLN A 207 -22.19 2.20 27.12
CA GLN A 207 -21.12 1.25 26.74
C GLN A 207 -21.20 -0.05 27.59
N PRO A 208 -20.12 -0.78 28.02
CA PRO A 208 -20.05 -2.26 28.09
C PRO A 208 -20.27 -2.75 29.57
N PRO A 209 -19.90 -3.97 30.07
CA PRO A 209 -19.12 -5.14 29.56
C PRO A 209 -19.95 -6.46 29.68
N PRO A 210 -19.45 -7.73 29.85
CA PRO A 210 -18.08 -8.27 29.98
C PRO A 210 -17.80 -9.54 29.12
N GLU A 211 -17.09 -10.54 29.67
CA GLU A 211 -16.53 -11.74 29.03
C GLU A 211 -17.37 -13.01 29.25
N ALA A 212 -17.25 -14.05 28.38
CA ALA A 212 -16.70 -15.37 28.77
C ALA A 212 -16.96 -16.55 27.78
N SER A 213 -15.86 -17.07 27.20
CA SER A 213 -15.59 -18.51 26.95
C SER A 213 -16.25 -19.31 25.79
N ARG A 214 -15.52 -20.39 25.39
CA ARG A 214 -15.83 -21.53 24.48
C ARG A 214 -16.13 -21.20 23.01
N ALA A 215 -15.30 -21.48 22.00
CA ALA A 215 -14.44 -22.63 21.61
C ALA A 215 -15.15 -23.68 20.69
N GLY A 216 -14.68 -23.81 19.44
CA GLY A 216 -15.34 -24.67 18.43
C GLY A 216 -14.63 -24.82 17.08
N ARG A 217 -13.46 -25.47 17.05
CA ARG A 217 -12.88 -26.29 15.95
C ARG A 217 -13.46 -26.14 14.51
N LYS A 218 -12.61 -25.73 13.53
CA LYS A 218 -12.07 -26.57 12.43
C LYS A 218 -11.37 -25.75 11.33
N SER A 219 -10.10 -26.03 11.10
CA SER A 219 -9.38 -25.70 9.87
C SER A 219 -9.58 -26.81 8.84
N HIS A 220 -9.86 -26.48 7.57
CA HIS A 220 -9.85 -27.44 6.47
C HIS A 220 -8.81 -27.05 5.42
N SER A 221 -8.00 -28.04 5.02
CA SER A 221 -7.00 -27.91 3.96
C SER A 221 -7.65 -27.99 2.58
N LEU A 222 -7.17 -27.19 1.64
CA LEU A 222 -7.32 -27.39 0.20
C LEU A 222 -6.01 -27.01 -0.50
N ASP A 223 -5.05 -27.92 -0.41
CA ASP A 223 -3.97 -28.06 -1.39
C ASP A 223 -4.24 -29.32 -2.24
N SER A 224 -3.57 -29.45 -3.39
CA SER A 224 -3.77 -30.45 -4.46
C SER A 224 -4.95 -30.21 -5.40
N LEU A 225 -4.68 -29.60 -6.56
CA LEU A 225 -5.16 -30.06 -7.89
C LEU A 225 -4.44 -29.35 -9.05
N SER A 226 -3.19 -29.75 -9.37
CA SER A 226 -2.64 -29.65 -10.76
C SER A 226 -1.23 -30.26 -10.88
N ARG A 227 -1.10 -31.47 -11.46
CA ARG A 227 0.14 -31.95 -12.10
C ARG A 227 -0.17 -32.96 -13.22
N ARG A 228 0.75 -33.04 -14.18
CA ARG A 228 0.95 -34.11 -15.19
C ARG A 228 -0.10 -34.23 -16.31
N ARG A 229 0.19 -33.57 -17.43
CA ARG A 229 0.53 -34.28 -18.68
C ARG A 229 1.53 -33.45 -19.51
N GLU A 230 2.39 -34.12 -20.27
CA GLU A 230 3.36 -33.53 -21.20
C GLU A 230 3.02 -33.95 -22.64
N GLY A 231 3.75 -33.36 -23.60
CA GLY A 231 3.44 -33.25 -25.02
C GLY A 231 3.17 -34.52 -25.84
N ALA A 232 2.57 -34.29 -27.01
CA ALA A 232 2.92 -34.94 -28.28
C ALA A 232 2.44 -34.09 -29.47
N LEU A 233 3.14 -34.25 -30.60
CA LEU A 233 3.07 -33.49 -31.85
C LEU A 233 1.85 -33.81 -32.74
N SER A 234 1.63 -32.93 -33.73
CA SER A 234 1.06 -33.19 -35.08
C SER A 234 -0.46 -33.43 -35.26
N SER A 235 -1.05 -33.28 -36.47
CA SER A 235 -0.87 -32.28 -37.56
C SER A 235 -1.86 -32.52 -38.72
N GLU A 236 -3.04 -31.89 -38.73
CA GLU A 236 -3.98 -31.79 -39.88
C GLU A 236 -5.24 -30.98 -39.50
N SER A 237 -6.10 -30.46 -40.39
CA SER A 237 -5.99 -29.83 -41.74
C SER A 237 -7.40 -29.32 -42.10
N GLY A 238 -7.53 -28.19 -42.83
CA GLY A 238 -8.84 -27.62 -43.22
C GLY A 238 -9.07 -26.19 -42.70
N ALA A 239 -8.63 -25.10 -43.32
CA ALA A 239 -8.62 -24.65 -44.73
C ALA A 239 -9.79 -23.71 -45.07
N SER A 240 -9.53 -22.79 -46.02
CA SER A 240 -10.41 -21.72 -46.52
C SER A 240 -10.53 -20.47 -45.60
N SER A 241 -10.55 -19.23 -46.10
CA SER A 241 -10.49 -18.78 -47.51
C SER A 241 -9.87 -17.38 -47.68
N SER A 242 -9.18 -17.16 -48.81
CA SER A 242 -9.02 -15.88 -49.57
C SER A 242 -8.44 -14.64 -48.86
N SER A 243 -7.70 -13.72 -49.47
CA SER A 243 -6.89 -13.59 -50.72
C SER A 243 -6.24 -12.18 -50.63
N TYR A 244 -5.19 -11.72 -51.34
CA TYR A 244 -4.36 -12.16 -52.47
C TYR A 244 -3.08 -11.28 -52.38
N SER A 245 -1.86 -11.82 -52.21
CA SER A 245 -0.88 -12.29 -53.22
C SER A 245 -0.16 -11.18 -54.03
N GLY A 246 1.09 -11.43 -54.46
CA GLY A 246 1.99 -10.44 -55.11
C GLY A 246 3.13 -9.96 -54.17
N GLU A 247 4.20 -10.70 -53.86
CA GLU A 247 5.25 -11.31 -54.73
C GLU A 247 6.07 -10.28 -55.55
N SER A 248 7.40 -10.39 -55.69
CA SER A 248 8.41 -11.22 -54.99
C SER A 248 9.84 -10.66 -55.22
N LEU A 249 10.84 -11.25 -54.55
CA LEU A 249 12.30 -11.21 -54.76
C LEU A 249 12.94 -10.07 -55.61
N ARG A 250 13.91 -9.37 -55.00
CA ARG A 250 15.34 -9.65 -55.27
C ARG A 250 16.30 -9.04 -54.24
N GLU A 251 17.50 -9.61 -54.21
CA GLU A 251 18.59 -9.28 -53.28
C GLU A 251 19.50 -8.11 -53.74
N LEU A 252 20.27 -7.62 -52.76
CA LEU A 252 21.61 -7.00 -52.90
C LEU A 252 21.80 -5.88 -53.95
N ARG A 253 21.63 -4.63 -53.51
CA ARG A 253 22.64 -3.58 -53.84
C ARG A 253 22.72 -2.49 -52.75
N TRP A 254 23.94 -2.20 -52.31
CA TRP A 254 24.26 -1.10 -51.39
C TRP A 254 24.53 0.23 -52.12
N GLN A 255 24.58 1.30 -51.31
CA GLN A 255 25.12 2.66 -51.53
C GLN A 255 24.11 3.78 -51.91
N PRO A 256 24.32 5.02 -51.43
CA PRO A 256 23.27 6.04 -51.30
C PRO A 256 23.36 7.18 -52.31
N ARG A 257 22.41 8.13 -52.25
CA ARG A 257 22.50 9.42 -52.95
C ARG A 257 22.31 10.58 -51.99
N ALA A 258 23.35 11.39 -51.80
CA ALA A 258 23.28 12.62 -51.02
C ALA A 258 22.76 13.79 -51.87
N SER A 259 22.17 14.79 -51.23
CA SER A 259 22.03 16.16 -51.76
C SER A 259 21.85 17.14 -50.60
N ALA A 260 22.62 18.22 -50.59
CA ALA A 260 22.67 19.20 -49.51
C ALA A 260 21.95 20.51 -49.90
N ARG A 261 21.65 21.35 -48.89
CA ARG A 261 21.55 22.82 -48.98
C ARG A 261 21.64 23.44 -47.58
N HIS A 262 22.37 24.55 -47.45
CA HIS A 262 22.57 25.32 -46.22
C HIS A 262 21.85 26.68 -46.27
N SER A 263 22.03 27.48 -45.19
CA SER A 263 22.00 28.96 -45.11
C SER A 263 20.61 29.64 -44.99
N TYR A 264 20.47 30.87 -44.45
CA TYR A 264 21.51 31.83 -44.00
C TYR A 264 21.61 32.04 -42.46
N PRO A 265 21.05 33.09 -41.79
CA PRO A 265 21.85 33.82 -40.79
C PRO A 265 21.19 34.08 -39.41
N ALA A 266 21.92 34.81 -38.55
CA ALA A 266 21.62 35.04 -37.12
C ALA A 266 21.11 36.47 -36.78
N GLY A 267 20.79 36.70 -35.51
CA GLY A 267 20.49 38.02 -34.91
C GLY A 267 20.87 38.06 -33.42
N SER A 268 21.26 39.25 -32.92
CA SER A 268 21.77 39.52 -31.55
C SER A 268 20.65 40.09 -30.63
N ALA A 269 20.79 40.40 -29.32
CA ALA A 269 21.90 40.39 -28.35
C ALA A 269 21.37 40.42 -26.87
N SER A 270 22.30 40.49 -25.89
CA SER A 270 22.24 41.24 -24.59
C SER A 270 22.22 40.51 -23.21
N SER A 271 23.20 40.93 -22.37
CA SER A 271 23.24 41.08 -20.89
C SER A 271 22.81 39.98 -19.88
N ALA A 272 23.82 39.27 -19.33
CA ALA A 272 24.25 39.15 -17.90
C ALA A 272 23.26 38.80 -16.74
N PRO A 273 23.73 38.32 -15.53
CA PRO A 273 25.10 38.08 -15.04
C PRO A 273 25.40 36.65 -14.44
N ASN A 274 26.61 36.52 -13.87
CA ASN A 274 27.31 35.41 -13.17
C ASN A 274 26.58 34.77 -11.93
N PRO A 275 27.01 33.62 -11.32
CA PRO A 275 28.42 33.20 -11.15
C PRO A 275 28.85 31.69 -11.05
N LEU A 276 30.18 31.50 -11.01
CA LEU A 276 30.98 30.42 -10.36
C LEU A 276 30.88 28.94 -10.85
N GLY A 277 31.99 28.40 -11.40
CA GLY A 277 32.21 26.93 -11.40
C GLY A 277 33.28 26.33 -12.34
N ARG A 278 34.56 26.27 -11.90
CA ARG A 278 35.64 25.38 -12.42
C ARG A 278 36.20 25.67 -13.85
N PRO A 279 37.39 25.12 -14.21
CA PRO A 279 38.37 25.86 -15.01
C PRO A 279 38.45 25.51 -16.51
N SER A 280 39.16 26.40 -17.22
CA SER A 280 39.59 26.33 -18.62
C SER A 280 39.95 24.93 -19.14
N ALA A 281 39.06 24.35 -19.94
CA ALA A 281 39.43 23.42 -21.00
C ALA A 281 39.53 24.21 -22.32
N LEU A 282 40.65 24.07 -23.04
CA LEU A 282 40.86 24.76 -24.31
C LEU A 282 39.87 24.25 -25.36
N ALA A 283 38.86 25.06 -25.66
CA ALA A 283 37.89 24.77 -26.70
C ALA A 283 38.57 24.87 -28.08
N LEU A 284 38.98 23.73 -28.63
CA LEU A 284 39.36 23.58 -30.03
C LEU A 284 38.11 23.82 -30.90
N VAL A 285 37.86 25.10 -31.23
CA VAL A 285 36.78 25.51 -32.12
C VAL A 285 36.94 24.79 -33.45
N PRO A 286 35.96 23.98 -33.90
CA PRO A 286 36.03 23.34 -35.20
C PRO A 286 35.96 24.42 -36.28
N ILE A 287 37.03 24.60 -37.06
CA ILE A 287 37.10 25.53 -38.19
C ILE A 287 36.37 24.90 -39.39
N THR A 288 35.10 24.56 -39.21
CA THR A 288 34.21 23.92 -40.19
C THR A 288 33.31 24.92 -40.93
N GLY A 289 33.68 26.21 -40.90
CA GLY A 289 33.04 27.29 -41.67
C GLY A 289 33.69 27.56 -43.03
N ARG A 290 34.91 27.06 -43.29
CA ARG A 290 35.52 27.07 -44.63
C ARG A 290 35.25 25.73 -45.31
N SER A 291 34.37 25.74 -46.31
CA SER A 291 34.34 24.69 -47.32
C SER A 291 35.67 24.69 -48.06
N PHE A 292 36.51 23.68 -47.84
CA PHE A 292 37.61 23.39 -48.77
C PHE A 292 37.00 23.05 -50.13
N SER A 293 37.14 23.97 -51.07
CA SER A 293 36.61 23.82 -52.42
C SER A 293 37.34 22.68 -53.13
N LEU A 294 36.60 21.80 -53.81
CA LEU A 294 37.14 20.61 -54.48
C LEU A 294 37.84 20.95 -55.82
N GLY A 295 38.63 22.02 -55.83
CA GLY A 295 39.47 22.48 -56.94
C GLY A 295 40.81 23.10 -56.50
N ASP A 296 41.03 23.38 -55.21
CA ASP A 296 42.03 24.34 -54.74
C ASP A 296 43.42 23.73 -54.43
N LEU A 297 43.85 22.71 -55.19
CA LEU A 297 45.23 22.19 -55.15
C LEU A 297 46.29 23.28 -55.41
N SER A 298 45.87 24.36 -56.06
CA SER A 298 46.65 25.53 -56.48
C SER A 298 46.73 26.67 -55.44
N HIS A 299 46.16 26.54 -54.24
CA HIS A 299 46.04 27.66 -53.29
C HIS A 299 46.74 27.46 -51.93
N SER A 300 47.40 26.31 -51.71
CA SER A 300 48.39 26.16 -50.63
C SER A 300 49.79 25.95 -51.20
N PRO A 301 50.84 26.64 -50.70
CA PRO A 301 52.21 26.36 -51.13
C PRO A 301 52.65 24.92 -50.77
N GLN A 302 52.02 24.31 -49.76
CA GLN A 302 52.33 22.94 -49.35
C GLN A 302 51.75 21.90 -50.33
N THR A 303 50.53 22.10 -50.83
CA THR A 303 49.94 21.22 -51.87
C THR A 303 50.69 21.40 -53.19
N ALA A 304 51.07 22.62 -53.55
CA ALA A 304 51.91 22.88 -54.72
C ALA A 304 53.26 22.14 -54.65
N GLN A 305 53.97 22.21 -53.52
CA GLN A 305 55.23 21.47 -53.30
C GLN A 305 55.04 19.95 -53.27
N HIS A 306 53.89 19.45 -52.79
CA HIS A 306 53.56 18.01 -52.80
C HIS A 306 53.29 17.52 -54.24
N VAL A 307 52.49 18.26 -55.02
CA VAL A 307 52.26 18.00 -56.44
C VAL A 307 53.58 18.07 -57.22
N GLU A 308 54.45 19.04 -56.96
CA GLU A 308 55.78 19.10 -57.58
C GLU A 308 56.65 17.89 -57.23
N ARG A 309 56.61 17.40 -55.98
CA ARG A 309 57.33 16.18 -55.57
C ARG A 309 56.86 14.97 -56.39
N ILE A 310 55.55 14.83 -56.57
CA ILE A 310 54.95 13.76 -57.39
C ILE A 310 55.29 13.97 -58.88
N VAL A 311 55.26 15.21 -59.40
CA VAL A 311 55.71 15.51 -60.78
C VAL A 311 57.18 15.13 -60.99
N ARG A 312 58.07 15.39 -60.02
CA ARG A 312 59.49 15.00 -60.09
C ARG A 312 59.65 13.47 -60.07
N GLN A 313 58.85 12.75 -59.28
CA GLN A 313 58.82 11.29 -59.24
C GLN A 313 58.31 10.68 -60.57
N VAL A 314 57.16 11.15 -61.08
CA VAL A 314 56.57 10.77 -62.38
C VAL A 314 57.49 11.15 -63.57
N ARG A 315 58.34 12.18 -63.43
CA ARG A 315 59.38 12.51 -64.42
C ARG A 315 60.61 11.59 -64.36
N ALA A 316 60.89 10.96 -63.22
CA ALA A 316 62.01 10.04 -63.02
C ALA A 316 61.66 8.58 -63.43
N GLU A 317 60.39 8.21 -63.43
CA GLU A 317 59.90 6.90 -63.85
C GLU A 317 60.21 6.63 -65.33
N ARG A 318 61.08 5.64 -65.57
CA ARG A 318 61.71 5.39 -66.89
C ARG A 318 60.70 5.16 -68.02
N GLY A 319 59.56 4.54 -67.74
CA GLY A 319 58.51 4.25 -68.73
C GLY A 319 57.74 5.46 -69.24
N LEU A 320 57.74 6.59 -68.54
CA LEU A 320 56.94 7.78 -68.90
C LEU A 320 57.72 8.82 -69.72
N ARG A 321 58.97 8.52 -70.11
CA ARG A 321 59.86 9.47 -70.81
C ARG A 321 59.33 9.95 -72.17
N GLY A 322 58.44 9.19 -72.83
CA GLY A 322 57.79 9.58 -74.09
C GLY A 322 56.49 10.39 -73.95
N VAL A 323 55.91 10.50 -72.75
CA VAL A 323 54.62 11.19 -72.52
C VAL A 323 54.81 12.72 -72.47
N PRO A 324 53.94 13.56 -73.06
CA PRO A 324 54.07 15.03 -72.97
C PRO A 324 54.10 15.57 -71.53
N GLU A 325 54.81 16.69 -71.30
CA GLU A 325 54.94 17.26 -69.95
C GLU A 325 53.59 17.64 -69.31
N ARG A 326 52.64 18.10 -70.14
CA ARG A 326 51.26 18.40 -69.75
C ARG A 326 50.60 17.19 -69.08
N ASP A 327 50.75 16.03 -69.68
CA ASP A 327 50.01 14.83 -69.28
C ASP A 327 50.68 14.16 -68.09
N ARG A 328 52.02 14.26 -67.96
CA ARG A 328 52.73 13.95 -66.70
C ARG A 328 52.28 14.84 -65.55
N LYS A 329 52.01 16.13 -65.79
CA LYS A 329 51.47 17.07 -64.78
C LYS A 329 50.02 16.72 -64.40
N ILE A 330 49.19 16.32 -65.37
CA ILE A 330 47.82 15.83 -65.11
C ILE A 330 47.85 14.54 -64.30
N ALA A 331 48.70 13.56 -64.67
CA ALA A 331 48.86 12.31 -63.92
C ALA A 331 49.32 12.56 -62.47
N ALA A 332 50.28 13.45 -62.25
CA ALA A 332 50.74 13.82 -60.91
C ALA A 332 49.65 14.52 -60.07
N LEU A 333 48.83 15.38 -60.68
CA LEU A 333 47.67 15.99 -60.01
C LEU A 333 46.60 14.94 -59.65
N MET A 334 46.34 13.98 -60.53
CA MET A 334 45.43 12.86 -60.25
C MET A 334 45.95 11.96 -59.12
N LEU A 335 47.26 11.67 -59.09
CA LEU A 335 47.88 10.88 -58.02
C LEU A 335 47.90 11.61 -56.67
N ALA A 336 48.15 12.93 -56.67
CA ALA A 336 48.06 13.76 -55.47
C ALA A 336 46.63 13.77 -54.92
N ARG A 337 45.65 14.07 -55.80
CA ARG A 337 44.22 14.05 -55.46
C ARG A 337 43.77 12.69 -54.92
N TYR A 338 44.19 11.58 -55.53
CA TYR A 338 43.85 10.24 -55.05
C TYR A 338 44.45 9.94 -53.67
N GLN A 339 45.68 10.41 -53.40
CA GLN A 339 46.29 10.29 -52.07
C GLN A 339 45.54 11.13 -51.02
N GLU A 340 45.15 12.37 -51.34
CA GLU A 340 44.33 13.22 -50.47
C GLU A 340 42.93 12.62 -50.22
N GLU A 341 42.25 12.15 -51.26
CA GLU A 341 40.96 11.47 -51.15
C GLU A 341 41.07 10.20 -50.28
N ARG A 342 42.15 9.42 -50.40
CA ARG A 342 42.39 8.24 -49.55
C ARG A 342 42.67 8.62 -48.10
N LEU A 343 43.51 9.62 -47.84
CA LEU A 343 43.77 10.13 -46.48
C LEU A 343 42.49 10.68 -45.82
N LEU A 344 41.62 11.35 -46.58
CA LEU A 344 40.31 11.82 -46.08
C LEU A 344 39.34 10.66 -45.80
N LEU A 345 39.39 9.56 -46.56
CA LEU A 345 38.63 8.35 -46.27
C LEU A 345 39.17 7.63 -45.03
N GLU A 346 40.49 7.50 -44.89
CA GLU A 346 41.16 6.95 -43.70
C GLU A 346 40.81 7.76 -42.44
N GLN A 347 40.84 9.10 -42.50
CA GLN A 347 40.42 9.99 -41.41
C GLN A 347 38.94 9.83 -41.05
N ARG A 348 38.05 9.71 -42.05
CA ARG A 348 36.60 9.48 -41.82
C ARG A 348 36.34 8.12 -41.19
N ALA A 349 37.03 7.07 -41.62
CA ALA A 349 36.93 5.74 -41.04
C ALA A 349 37.44 5.71 -39.59
N ALA A 350 38.57 6.38 -39.31
CA ALA A 350 39.10 6.52 -37.96
C ALA A 350 38.13 7.30 -37.04
N ALA A 351 37.56 8.41 -37.52
CA ALA A 351 36.57 9.18 -36.77
C ALA A 351 35.27 8.40 -36.51
N HIS A 352 34.79 7.62 -37.49
CA HIS A 352 33.64 6.74 -37.32
C HIS A 352 33.92 5.64 -36.28
N GLY A 353 35.05 4.95 -36.40
CA GLY A 353 35.46 3.92 -35.43
C GLY A 353 35.66 4.47 -34.01
N GLN A 354 36.16 5.70 -33.85
CA GLN A 354 36.22 6.38 -32.56
C GLN A 354 34.83 6.71 -32.01
N TRP A 355 33.91 7.19 -32.85
CA TRP A 355 32.52 7.44 -32.46
C TRP A 355 31.81 6.15 -32.05
N GLU A 356 31.99 5.05 -32.79
CA GLU A 356 31.41 3.75 -32.45
C GLU A 356 31.99 3.19 -31.15
N GLN A 357 33.30 3.30 -30.92
CA GLN A 357 33.91 2.93 -29.65
C GLN A 357 33.36 3.77 -28.48
N GLN A 358 33.12 5.06 -28.66
CA GLN A 358 32.46 5.90 -27.66
C GLN A 358 30.99 5.49 -27.44
N ARG A 359 30.27 5.17 -28.51
CA ARG A 359 28.87 4.71 -28.46
C ARG A 359 28.74 3.40 -27.70
N VAL A 360 29.54 2.39 -28.05
CA VAL A 360 29.57 1.08 -27.36
C VAL A 360 29.99 1.23 -25.89
N ARG A 361 30.97 2.09 -25.58
CA ARG A 361 31.35 2.39 -24.17
C ARG A 361 30.23 3.10 -23.40
N ALA A 362 29.41 3.92 -24.06
CA ALA A 362 28.24 4.55 -23.44
C ALA A 362 27.06 3.57 -23.28
N GLU A 363 26.85 2.67 -24.24
CA GLU A 363 25.88 1.57 -24.19
C GLU A 363 26.23 0.61 -23.03
N GLN A 364 27.50 0.19 -22.89
CA GLN A 364 27.99 -0.64 -21.77
C GLN A 364 27.83 0.04 -20.40
N ARG A 365 28.01 1.36 -20.31
CA ARG A 365 27.74 2.13 -19.08
C ARG A 365 26.27 2.12 -18.71
N ARG A 366 25.37 2.34 -19.68
CA ARG A 366 23.92 2.25 -19.48
C ARG A 366 23.50 0.85 -19.06
N GLU A 367 24.02 -0.19 -19.71
CA GLU A 367 23.71 -1.57 -19.38
C GLU A 367 24.19 -1.95 -17.97
N SER A 368 25.39 -1.53 -17.56
CA SER A 368 25.89 -1.76 -16.19
C SER A 368 25.06 -1.00 -15.15
N GLU A 369 24.73 0.27 -15.39
CA GLU A 369 23.80 1.01 -14.53
C GLU A 369 22.40 0.35 -14.48
N GLU A 370 21.88 -0.20 -15.57
CA GLU A 370 20.59 -0.88 -15.63
C GLU A 370 20.62 -2.21 -14.86
N ARG A 371 21.69 -2.99 -15.00
CA ARG A 371 21.95 -4.19 -14.18
C ARG A 371 22.07 -3.83 -12.69
N GLU A 372 22.65 -2.69 -12.34
CA GLU A 372 22.71 -2.20 -10.95
C GLU A 372 21.33 -1.73 -10.45
N LYS A 373 20.56 -1.01 -11.26
CA LYS A 373 19.16 -0.63 -10.95
C LYS A 373 18.28 -1.87 -10.74
N GLN A 374 18.44 -2.91 -11.56
CA GLN A 374 17.77 -4.20 -11.40
C GLN A 374 18.16 -4.88 -10.07
N ARG A 375 19.46 -4.98 -9.76
CA ARG A 375 19.96 -5.52 -8.48
C ARG A 375 19.43 -4.75 -7.27
N ALA A 376 19.38 -3.41 -7.33
CA ALA A 376 18.84 -2.57 -6.27
C ALA A 376 17.33 -2.83 -6.05
N LEU A 377 16.55 -2.99 -7.13
CA LEU A 377 15.13 -3.35 -7.06
C LEU A 377 14.93 -4.77 -6.49
N GLU A 378 15.77 -5.74 -6.84
CA GLU A 378 15.75 -7.08 -6.23
C GLU A 378 16.09 -7.04 -4.74
N LEU A 379 17.13 -6.32 -4.34
CA LEU A 379 17.49 -6.16 -2.93
C LEU A 379 16.37 -5.47 -2.15
N GLY A 380 15.73 -4.44 -2.72
CA GLY A 380 14.54 -3.80 -2.14
C GLY A 380 13.36 -4.77 -1.97
N ARG A 381 13.07 -5.60 -2.98
CA ARG A 381 12.04 -6.65 -2.90
C ARG A 381 12.37 -7.70 -1.83
N ARG A 382 13.62 -8.16 -1.75
CA ARG A 382 14.09 -9.13 -0.74
C ARG A 382 14.01 -8.56 0.67
N ALA A 383 14.44 -7.32 0.87
CA ALA A 383 14.36 -6.62 2.16
C ALA A 383 12.91 -6.39 2.62
N TRP A 384 12.02 -6.03 1.70
CA TRP A 384 10.59 -5.91 1.98
C TRP A 384 9.96 -7.26 2.37
N ALA A 385 10.23 -8.32 1.59
CA ALA A 385 9.74 -9.67 1.90
C ALA A 385 10.27 -10.18 3.25
N ALA A 386 11.55 -9.95 3.55
CA ALA A 386 12.14 -10.28 4.85
C ALA A 386 11.45 -9.52 5.99
N GLN A 387 11.14 -8.23 5.83
CA GLN A 387 10.42 -7.46 6.84
C GLN A 387 8.96 -7.93 7.01
N VAL A 388 8.30 -8.40 5.96
CA VAL A 388 6.94 -8.98 6.03
C VAL A 388 6.97 -10.30 6.80
N GLU A 389 7.89 -11.21 6.47
CA GLU A 389 8.06 -12.47 7.20
C GLU A 389 8.57 -12.26 8.64
N GLU A 390 9.34 -11.20 8.91
CA GLU A 390 9.70 -10.84 10.29
C GLU A 390 8.47 -10.41 11.10
N ARG A 391 7.61 -9.54 10.54
CA ARG A 391 6.34 -9.12 11.19
C ARG A 391 5.42 -10.33 11.43
N ARG A 392 5.26 -11.19 10.43
CA ARG A 392 4.50 -12.44 10.50
C ARG A 392 5.10 -13.40 11.54
N GLY A 393 6.42 -13.46 11.63
CA GLY A 393 7.16 -14.24 12.62
C GLY A 393 7.03 -13.72 14.05
N ARG A 394 6.94 -12.38 14.25
CA ARG A 394 6.61 -11.76 15.54
C ARG A 394 5.18 -12.11 15.96
N GLN A 395 4.20 -11.89 15.09
CA GLN A 395 2.80 -12.29 15.33
C GLN A 395 2.66 -13.79 15.65
N GLY A 396 3.33 -14.66 14.87
CA GLY A 396 3.35 -16.10 15.12
C GLY A 396 4.09 -16.52 16.40
N ARG A 397 4.92 -15.66 17.01
CA ARG A 397 5.48 -15.87 18.37
C ARG A 397 4.48 -15.43 19.43
N GLU A 398 3.88 -14.25 19.27
CA GLU A 398 2.84 -13.71 20.15
C GLU A 398 1.64 -14.67 20.25
N GLU A 399 1.17 -15.22 19.13
CA GLU A 399 0.12 -16.25 19.09
C GLU A 399 0.51 -17.53 19.86
N ARG A 400 1.77 -18.00 19.72
CA ARG A 400 2.27 -19.18 20.44
C ARG A 400 2.41 -18.91 21.95
N GLU A 401 2.81 -17.71 22.35
CA GLU A 401 2.82 -17.31 23.75
C GLU A 401 1.42 -17.19 24.35
N VAL A 402 0.48 -16.59 23.62
CA VAL A 402 -0.93 -16.53 24.05
C VAL A 402 -1.54 -17.95 24.12
N ALA A 403 -1.20 -18.84 23.19
CA ALA A 403 -1.59 -20.25 23.26
C ALA A 403 -1.00 -20.94 24.50
N ARG A 404 0.30 -20.76 24.79
CA ARG A 404 0.95 -21.30 26.00
C ARG A 404 0.34 -20.76 27.30
N ARG A 405 0.04 -19.45 27.37
CA ARG A 405 -0.64 -18.83 28.52
C ARG A 405 -2.04 -19.41 28.72
N ARG A 406 -2.78 -19.68 27.63
CA ARG A 406 -4.09 -20.37 27.67
C ARG A 406 -3.98 -21.84 28.07
N GLN A 407 -2.93 -22.55 27.66
CA GLN A 407 -2.64 -23.92 28.11
C GLN A 407 -2.36 -23.94 29.62
N GLN A 408 -1.47 -23.08 30.11
CA GLN A 408 -1.19 -22.94 31.55
C GLN A 408 -2.42 -22.53 32.37
N GLN A 409 -3.31 -21.70 31.83
CA GLN A 409 -4.60 -21.38 32.47
C GLN A 409 -5.53 -22.60 32.51
N PHE A 410 -5.56 -23.41 31.44
CA PHE A 410 -6.36 -24.62 31.38
C PHE A 410 -5.83 -25.70 32.35
N GLU A 411 -4.52 -25.95 32.34
CA GLU A 411 -3.80 -26.83 33.27
C GLU A 411 -4.11 -26.46 34.71
N ARG A 412 -3.90 -25.19 35.10
CA ARG A 412 -4.26 -24.67 36.43
C ARG A 412 -5.75 -24.74 36.77
N SER A 413 -6.62 -24.77 35.76
CA SER A 413 -8.07 -24.93 35.98
C SER A 413 -8.45 -26.40 36.19
N GLU A 414 -7.76 -27.33 35.54
CA GLU A 414 -7.95 -28.77 35.73
C GLU A 414 -7.29 -29.25 37.03
N GLU A 415 -6.10 -28.77 37.38
CA GLU A 415 -5.45 -28.99 38.69
C GLU A 415 -6.41 -28.66 39.84
N ARG A 416 -7.02 -27.47 39.82
CA ARG A 416 -8.01 -27.06 40.83
C ARG A 416 -9.25 -27.96 40.87
N ARG A 417 -9.66 -28.53 39.73
CA ARG A 417 -10.80 -29.46 39.66
C ARG A 417 -10.42 -30.85 40.17
N GLN A 418 -9.18 -31.28 39.93
CA GLN A 418 -8.60 -32.50 40.48
C GLN A 418 -8.45 -32.38 41.99
N GLU A 419 -7.87 -31.30 42.52
CA GLU A 419 -7.84 -31.02 43.97
C GLU A 419 -9.23 -31.07 44.62
N LEU A 420 -10.24 -30.44 44.00
CA LEU A 420 -11.61 -30.43 44.51
C LEU A 420 -12.28 -31.82 44.44
N ALA A 421 -11.89 -32.67 43.48
CA ALA A 421 -12.35 -34.05 43.39
C ALA A 421 -11.63 -34.95 44.42
N GLU A 422 -10.33 -34.75 44.63
CA GLU A 422 -9.52 -35.47 45.62
C GLU A 422 -9.95 -35.13 47.05
N ARG A 423 -10.15 -33.84 47.37
CA ARG A 423 -10.71 -33.41 48.68
C ARG A 423 -12.08 -34.05 48.94
N GLN A 424 -12.95 -34.14 47.92
CA GLN A 424 -14.22 -34.87 48.04
C GLN A 424 -14.01 -36.39 48.18
N GLY A 425 -13.00 -36.97 47.51
CA GLY A 425 -12.61 -38.37 47.64
C GLY A 425 -12.11 -38.71 49.05
N LEU A 426 -11.28 -37.85 49.66
CA LEU A 426 -10.82 -37.95 51.03
C LEU A 426 -12.00 -37.87 52.01
N LEU A 427 -12.88 -36.88 51.87
CA LEU A 427 -14.10 -36.77 52.71
C LEU A 427 -15.03 -37.98 52.58
N ARG A 428 -15.12 -38.61 51.39
CA ARG A 428 -15.85 -39.88 51.21
C ARG A 428 -15.14 -41.04 51.92
N ARG A 429 -13.81 -41.15 51.82
CA ARG A 429 -13.00 -42.17 52.50
C ARG A 429 -13.10 -42.04 54.02
N GLU A 430 -13.04 -40.83 54.57
CA GLU A 430 -13.23 -40.58 56.00
C GLU A 430 -14.63 -40.99 56.48
N ARG A 431 -15.68 -40.60 55.75
CA ARG A 431 -17.07 -40.98 56.10
C ARG A 431 -17.25 -42.49 56.06
N ALA A 432 -16.71 -43.17 55.05
CA ALA A 432 -16.71 -44.63 54.97
C ALA A 432 -15.90 -45.28 56.11
N GLY A 433 -14.77 -44.68 56.50
CA GLY A 433 -13.96 -45.12 57.64
C GLY A 433 -14.68 -45.00 58.97
N ARG A 434 -15.36 -43.88 59.23
CA ARG A 434 -16.19 -43.66 60.43
C ARG A 434 -17.37 -44.64 60.47
N ALA A 435 -18.09 -44.79 59.36
CA ALA A 435 -19.17 -45.79 59.26
C ALA A 435 -18.66 -47.23 59.51
N ALA A 436 -17.49 -47.59 58.97
CA ALA A 436 -16.88 -48.90 59.22
C ALA A 436 -16.39 -49.09 60.67
N GLN A 437 -16.06 -48.02 61.39
CA GLN A 437 -15.79 -48.06 62.84
C GLN A 437 -17.07 -48.22 63.65
N GLU A 438 -18.12 -47.44 63.33
CA GLU A 438 -19.45 -47.60 63.93
C GLU A 438 -20.00 -49.02 63.73
N ASP A 439 -19.89 -49.59 62.53
CA ASP A 439 -20.36 -50.95 62.24
C ASP A 439 -19.52 -52.03 62.93
N ARG A 440 -18.24 -51.78 63.22
CA ARG A 440 -17.45 -52.68 64.09
C ARG A 440 -17.95 -52.62 65.54
N LEU A 441 -18.23 -51.43 66.06
CA LEU A 441 -18.79 -51.26 67.41
C LEU A 441 -20.19 -51.89 67.51
N ARG A 442 -21.06 -51.70 66.51
CA ARG A 442 -22.38 -52.36 66.39
C ARG A 442 -22.24 -53.88 66.38
N LYS A 443 -21.27 -54.44 65.65
CA LYS A 443 -21.01 -55.90 65.63
C LYS A 443 -20.57 -56.44 67.00
N LEU A 444 -19.60 -55.79 67.66
CA LEU A 444 -19.18 -56.18 69.01
C LEU A 444 -20.35 -56.10 70.01
N GLN A 445 -21.21 -55.09 69.90
CA GLN A 445 -22.42 -54.97 70.70
C GLN A 445 -23.46 -56.07 70.37
N GLN A 446 -23.61 -56.45 69.10
CA GLN A 446 -24.47 -57.56 68.68
C GLN A 446 -23.94 -58.91 69.20
N GLU A 447 -22.63 -59.17 69.10
CA GLU A 447 -21.97 -60.37 69.64
C GLU A 447 -22.14 -60.47 71.16
N TYR A 448 -22.02 -59.36 71.89
CA TYR A 448 -22.27 -59.32 73.34
C TYR A 448 -23.74 -59.63 73.68
N ASN A 449 -24.69 -59.05 72.95
CA ASN A 449 -26.13 -59.35 73.11
C ASN A 449 -26.49 -60.79 72.71
N LEU A 450 -25.77 -61.39 71.74
CA LEU A 450 -25.95 -62.79 71.36
C LEU A 450 -25.44 -63.73 72.45
N LYS A 451 -24.25 -63.49 73.02
CA LYS A 451 -23.70 -64.28 74.14
C LYS A 451 -24.65 -64.30 75.34
N LEU A 452 -25.15 -63.13 75.76
CA LEU A 452 -26.12 -63.03 76.86
C LEU A 452 -27.43 -63.80 76.59
N ARG A 453 -27.86 -63.88 75.31
CA ARG A 453 -29.01 -64.70 74.89
C ARG A 453 -28.69 -66.19 74.85
N GLU A 454 -27.49 -66.57 74.42
CA GLU A 454 -27.04 -67.96 74.40
C GLU A 454 -26.87 -68.52 75.82
N GLU A 455 -26.34 -67.73 76.75
CA GLU A 455 -26.27 -68.05 78.19
C GLU A 455 -27.67 -68.29 78.77
N GLY A 456 -28.62 -67.36 78.54
CA GLY A 456 -30.01 -67.53 78.97
C GLY A 456 -30.73 -68.73 78.33
N LEU A 457 -30.39 -69.08 77.08
CA LEU A 457 -30.90 -70.28 76.41
C LEU A 457 -30.27 -71.58 76.96
N GLN A 458 -28.99 -71.56 77.35
CA GLN A 458 -28.33 -72.69 78.00
C GLN A 458 -28.91 -72.94 79.40
N GLU A 459 -29.13 -71.89 80.18
CA GLU A 459 -29.89 -71.99 81.44
C GLU A 459 -31.30 -72.55 81.22
N GLY A 460 -32.00 -72.07 80.19
CA GLY A 460 -33.31 -72.58 79.80
C GLY A 460 -33.29 -74.09 79.51
N ARG A 461 -32.32 -74.57 78.73
CA ARG A 461 -32.14 -76.00 78.43
C ARG A 461 -31.90 -76.81 79.71
N ALA A 462 -30.96 -76.38 80.56
CA ALA A 462 -30.65 -77.03 81.83
C ALA A 462 -31.84 -77.06 82.82
N ARG A 463 -32.78 -76.12 82.72
CA ARG A 463 -34.07 -76.15 83.45
C ARG A 463 -35.05 -77.16 82.82
N THR A 464 -35.19 -77.17 81.49
CA THR A 464 -36.08 -78.12 80.79
C THR A 464 -35.68 -79.58 80.94
N GLU A 465 -34.38 -79.90 80.97
CA GLU A 465 -33.89 -81.27 81.15
C GLU A 465 -34.22 -81.85 82.54
N LYS A 466 -34.31 -81.00 83.58
CA LYS A 466 -34.75 -81.41 84.92
C LYS A 466 -36.24 -81.77 84.89
N ILE A 467 -37.07 -80.90 84.31
CA ILE A 467 -38.52 -81.11 84.14
C ILE A 467 -38.80 -82.37 83.30
N HIS A 468 -38.00 -82.63 82.25
CA HIS A 468 -38.22 -83.79 81.39
C HIS A 468 -37.98 -85.13 82.13
N LYS A 469 -37.07 -85.17 83.12
CA LYS A 469 -36.80 -86.34 83.97
C LYS A 469 -37.92 -86.62 84.97
N GLU A 470 -38.62 -85.60 85.47
CA GLU A 470 -39.88 -85.80 86.20
C GLU A 470 -41.01 -86.29 85.29
N ARG A 471 -41.06 -85.79 84.05
CA ARG A 471 -42.17 -86.06 83.12
C ARG A 471 -42.18 -87.50 82.61
N THR A 472 -41.01 -88.13 82.42
CA THR A 472 -40.91 -89.56 82.05
C THR A 472 -41.43 -90.47 83.16
N GLN A 473 -41.14 -90.16 84.42
CA GLN A 473 -41.66 -90.89 85.59
C GLN A 473 -43.19 -90.82 85.63
N ARG A 474 -43.78 -89.62 85.48
CA ARG A 474 -45.23 -89.41 85.47
C ARG A 474 -45.95 -90.06 84.27
N ALA A 475 -45.28 -90.17 83.13
CA ALA A 475 -45.85 -90.77 81.91
C ALA A 475 -46.04 -92.29 81.99
N ALA A 476 -45.25 -93.00 82.81
CA ALA A 476 -45.36 -94.44 82.97
C ALA A 476 -46.71 -94.87 83.59
N CYS A 477 -47.13 -94.19 84.66
CA CYS A 477 -48.37 -94.49 85.38
C CYS A 477 -49.66 -94.23 84.58
N ALA A 478 -49.60 -93.38 83.54
CA ALA A 478 -50.78 -92.95 82.80
C ALA A 478 -51.23 -93.92 81.68
N LYS A 479 -50.31 -94.71 81.11
CA LYS A 479 -50.60 -95.49 79.89
C LYS A 479 -51.50 -96.72 80.10
N GLN A 480 -51.49 -97.32 81.29
CA GLN A 480 -52.01 -98.67 81.49
C GLN A 480 -53.55 -98.80 81.51
N ARG A 481 -54.31 -97.74 81.20
CA ARG A 481 -55.78 -97.69 81.40
C ARG A 481 -56.66 -97.35 80.19
N GLN A 482 -56.12 -96.95 79.02
CA GLN A 482 -56.97 -96.41 77.93
C GLN A 482 -56.63 -96.82 76.48
N GLU A 483 -55.62 -97.67 76.24
CA GLU A 483 -55.13 -97.91 74.86
C GLU A 483 -56.00 -98.87 74.00
N GLY A 484 -57.00 -99.57 74.56
CA GLY A 484 -57.75 -100.62 73.86
C GLY A 484 -58.91 -100.16 72.95
N GLN A 485 -59.76 -99.24 73.44
CA GLN A 485 -61.03 -98.89 72.77
C GLN A 485 -60.86 -97.79 71.71
N LEU A 486 -60.07 -96.75 72.03
CA LEU A 486 -59.83 -95.55 71.21
C LEU A 486 -59.11 -95.81 69.87
N GLN A 487 -58.76 -97.05 69.51
CA GLN A 487 -58.05 -97.39 68.27
C GLN A 487 -58.96 -97.72 67.09
N ARG A 488 -60.25 -97.99 67.33
CA ARG A 488 -61.21 -98.38 66.27
C ARG A 488 -61.84 -97.14 65.64
N GLU A 489 -62.49 -96.30 66.45
CA GLU A 489 -63.16 -95.05 66.05
C GLU A 489 -62.22 -94.11 65.25
N LYS A 490 -60.96 -93.97 65.68
CA LYS A 490 -59.96 -93.11 65.01
C LYS A 490 -59.70 -93.48 63.55
N ARG A 491 -59.90 -94.74 63.14
CA ARG A 491 -59.60 -95.21 61.78
C ARG A 491 -60.64 -94.76 60.75
N GLU A 492 -61.88 -94.56 61.19
CA GLU A 492 -63.00 -94.25 60.30
C GLU A 492 -63.15 -92.73 60.12
N LEU A 493 -63.08 -91.97 61.23
CA LEU A 493 -62.98 -90.51 61.19
C LEU A 493 -61.79 -90.05 60.33
N SER A 494 -60.62 -90.69 60.50
CA SER A 494 -59.41 -90.42 59.70
C SER A 494 -59.61 -90.44 58.18
N ARG A 495 -60.58 -91.20 57.65
CA ARG A 495 -60.83 -91.28 56.20
C ARG A 495 -61.68 -90.10 55.71
N ALA A 496 -62.76 -89.77 56.42
CA ALA A 496 -63.60 -88.63 56.09
C ALA A 496 -62.88 -87.29 56.31
N GLU A 497 -62.04 -87.19 57.34
CA GLU A 497 -61.25 -86.00 57.63
C GLU A 497 -60.18 -85.72 56.56
N ARG A 498 -59.53 -86.76 56.02
CA ARG A 498 -58.57 -86.62 54.90
C ARG A 498 -59.24 -86.06 53.65
N ALA A 499 -60.37 -86.64 53.22
CA ALA A 499 -61.11 -86.13 52.05
C ALA A 499 -61.56 -84.67 52.23
N ARG A 500 -62.02 -84.30 53.44
CA ARG A 500 -62.36 -82.90 53.78
C ARG A 500 -61.14 -81.98 53.76
N HIS A 501 -60.01 -82.43 54.30
CA HIS A 501 -58.74 -81.68 54.30
C HIS A 501 -58.20 -81.49 52.87
N GLU A 502 -58.21 -82.54 52.05
CA GLU A 502 -57.80 -82.49 50.64
C GLU A 502 -58.67 -81.53 49.82
N ALA A 503 -59.99 -81.53 50.02
CA ALA A 503 -60.89 -80.58 49.39
C ALA A 503 -60.61 -79.12 49.81
N LEU A 504 -60.33 -78.87 51.10
CA LEU A 504 -59.95 -77.55 51.61
C LEU A 504 -58.58 -77.09 51.07
N MET A 505 -57.61 -78.00 50.96
CA MET A 505 -56.30 -77.72 50.38
C MET A 505 -56.38 -77.42 48.88
N GLN A 506 -57.20 -78.18 48.12
CA GLN A 506 -57.50 -77.85 46.72
C GLN A 506 -58.22 -76.50 46.59
N GLY A 507 -59.12 -76.16 47.53
CA GLY A 507 -59.76 -74.85 47.63
C GLY A 507 -58.74 -73.72 47.79
N ARG A 508 -57.83 -73.84 48.78
CA ARG A 508 -56.73 -72.89 49.01
C ARG A 508 -55.80 -72.75 47.80
N VAL A 509 -55.38 -73.85 47.18
CA VAL A 509 -54.52 -73.81 45.97
C VAL A 509 -55.23 -73.13 44.79
N ARG A 510 -56.57 -73.22 44.69
CA ARG A 510 -57.36 -72.46 43.70
C ARG A 510 -57.49 -70.98 44.06
N GLN A 511 -57.54 -70.62 45.34
CA GLN A 511 -57.51 -69.23 45.81
C GLN A 511 -56.13 -68.60 45.57
N GLU A 512 -55.04 -69.22 46.02
CA GLU A 512 -53.66 -68.77 45.79
C GLU A 512 -53.35 -68.56 44.30
N LYS A 513 -53.87 -69.40 43.40
CA LYS A 513 -53.72 -69.21 41.95
C LYS A 513 -54.43 -67.95 41.47
N LYS A 514 -55.70 -67.76 41.83
CA LYS A 514 -56.47 -66.54 41.49
C LYS A 514 -55.84 -65.27 42.07
N GLU A 515 -55.31 -65.34 43.28
CA GLU A 515 -54.58 -64.22 43.91
C GLU A 515 -53.27 -63.92 43.18
N ARG A 516 -52.47 -64.94 42.84
CA ARG A 516 -51.24 -64.77 42.04
C ARG A 516 -51.52 -64.26 40.63
N GLU A 517 -52.61 -64.68 40.01
CA GLU A 517 -53.09 -64.19 38.71
C GLU A 517 -53.58 -62.75 38.80
N GLY A 518 -54.38 -62.40 39.82
CA GLY A 518 -54.78 -61.02 40.11
C GLY A 518 -53.60 -60.09 40.37
N LEU A 519 -52.61 -60.54 41.17
CA LEU A 519 -51.36 -59.82 41.40
C LEU A 519 -50.56 -59.63 40.11
N ARG A 520 -50.38 -60.70 39.31
CA ARG A 520 -49.72 -60.61 37.98
C ARG A 520 -50.42 -59.61 37.06
N ASN A 521 -51.74 -59.64 36.99
CA ASN A 521 -52.52 -58.71 36.18
C ASN A 521 -52.41 -57.27 36.70
N SER A 522 -52.40 -57.06 38.02
CA SER A 522 -52.19 -55.73 38.62
C SER A 522 -50.78 -55.18 38.36
N LEU A 523 -49.76 -56.04 38.38
CA LEU A 523 -48.38 -55.68 38.06
C LEU A 523 -48.21 -55.39 36.56
N ALA A 524 -48.84 -56.19 35.68
CA ALA A 524 -48.86 -55.92 34.23
C ALA A 524 -49.55 -54.58 33.92
N ALA A 525 -50.69 -54.29 34.54
CA ALA A 525 -51.37 -53.00 34.41
C ALA A 525 -50.56 -51.84 35.04
N SER A 526 -49.74 -52.10 36.06
CA SER A 526 -48.81 -51.11 36.62
C SER A 526 -47.63 -50.83 35.67
N LEU A 527 -47.08 -51.87 35.04
CA LEU A 527 -46.01 -51.78 34.05
C LEU A 527 -46.47 -51.06 32.77
N GLY A 528 -47.67 -51.38 32.25
CA GLY A 528 -48.24 -50.70 31.08
C GLY A 528 -48.39 -49.20 31.32
N ARG A 529 -49.00 -48.78 32.44
CA ARG A 529 -49.09 -47.37 32.81
C ARG A 529 -47.73 -46.70 33.03
N ALA A 530 -46.72 -47.44 33.52
CA ALA A 530 -45.36 -46.91 33.64
C ALA A 530 -44.67 -46.74 32.26
N GLN A 531 -44.95 -47.63 31.31
CA GLN A 531 -44.48 -47.55 29.92
C GLN A 531 -45.15 -46.39 29.18
N GLU A 532 -46.48 -46.27 29.24
CA GLU A 532 -47.25 -45.16 28.69
C GLU A 532 -46.75 -43.80 29.22
N ASN A 533 -46.51 -43.68 30.52
CA ASN A 533 -45.96 -42.47 31.13
C ASN A 533 -44.53 -42.16 30.64
N TYR A 534 -43.69 -43.18 30.44
CA TYR A 534 -42.34 -43.01 29.88
C TYR A 534 -42.38 -42.59 28.41
N GLU A 535 -43.24 -43.20 27.61
CA GLU A 535 -43.45 -42.86 26.20
C GLU A 535 -43.96 -41.42 26.04
N GLN A 536 -44.94 -41.01 26.85
CA GLN A 536 -45.41 -39.62 26.88
C GLN A 536 -44.30 -38.63 27.26
N LEU A 537 -43.43 -38.96 28.22
CA LEU A 537 -42.30 -38.12 28.62
C LEU A 537 -41.24 -38.01 27.50
N VAL A 538 -40.95 -39.12 26.82
CA VAL A 538 -40.05 -39.16 25.65
C VAL A 538 -40.65 -38.36 24.48
N GLU A 539 -41.95 -38.48 24.25
CA GLU A 539 -42.68 -37.71 23.25
C GLU A 539 -42.64 -36.21 23.53
N GLN A 540 -42.97 -35.76 24.74
CA GLN A 540 -42.89 -34.37 25.17
C GLN A 540 -41.47 -33.81 24.95
N ARG A 541 -40.45 -34.54 25.39
CA ARG A 541 -39.04 -34.20 25.16
C ARG A 541 -38.70 -34.13 23.65
N SER A 542 -39.26 -35.00 22.82
CA SER A 542 -39.07 -34.95 21.36
C SER A 542 -39.74 -33.73 20.72
N ARG A 543 -40.93 -33.34 21.20
CA ARG A 543 -41.68 -32.15 20.77
C ARG A 543 -40.91 -30.89 21.15
N GLU A 544 -40.41 -30.80 22.39
CA GLU A 544 -39.51 -29.73 22.83
C GLU A 544 -38.23 -29.63 22.01
N LEU A 545 -37.56 -30.75 21.70
CA LEU A 545 -36.34 -30.73 20.89
C LEU A 545 -36.61 -30.23 19.46
N ARG A 546 -37.76 -30.62 18.86
CA ARG A 546 -38.21 -30.10 17.56
C ARG A 546 -38.52 -28.59 17.62
N GLU A 547 -39.09 -28.10 18.71
CA GLU A 547 -39.31 -26.66 18.90
C GLU A 547 -38.02 -25.88 19.12
N ARG A 548 -37.08 -26.40 19.92
CA ARG A 548 -35.75 -25.80 20.13
C ARG A 548 -35.00 -25.72 18.80
N ALA A 549 -34.99 -26.80 18.01
CA ALA A 549 -34.43 -26.80 16.66
C ALA A 549 -35.11 -25.77 15.73
N ARG A 550 -36.44 -25.63 15.74
CA ARG A 550 -37.15 -24.58 14.97
C ARG A 550 -36.78 -23.16 15.41
N ARG A 551 -36.58 -22.93 16.72
CA ARG A 551 -36.15 -21.64 17.27
C ARG A 551 -34.70 -21.33 16.88
N GLU A 552 -33.82 -22.31 16.92
CA GLU A 552 -32.42 -22.24 16.47
C GLU A 552 -32.31 -22.05 14.95
N GLU A 553 -33.17 -22.68 14.15
CA GLU A 553 -33.30 -22.43 12.71
C GLU A 553 -33.71 -20.99 12.43
N LEU A 554 -34.71 -20.46 13.14
CA LEU A 554 -35.17 -19.07 12.97
C LEU A 554 -34.08 -18.06 13.36
N GLN A 555 -33.32 -18.33 14.43
CA GLN A 555 -32.13 -17.54 14.78
C GLN A 555 -31.05 -17.66 13.70
N SER A 556 -30.80 -18.85 13.16
CA SER A 556 -29.84 -19.10 12.09
C SER A 556 -30.21 -18.42 10.77
N ARG A 557 -31.50 -18.38 10.41
CA ARG A 557 -32.02 -17.64 9.24
C ARG A 557 -31.81 -16.13 9.43
N ARG A 558 -32.21 -15.58 10.57
CA ARG A 558 -31.97 -14.15 10.92
C ARG A 558 -30.48 -13.79 10.91
N ALA A 559 -29.61 -14.69 11.39
CA ALA A 559 -28.17 -14.50 11.35
C ALA A 559 -27.60 -14.51 9.92
N LYS A 560 -28.08 -15.41 9.06
CA LYS A 560 -27.74 -15.43 7.62
C LYS A 560 -28.21 -14.17 6.90
N GLU A 561 -29.48 -13.78 7.07
CA GLU A 561 -30.01 -12.53 6.50
C GLU A 561 -29.22 -11.30 6.98
N ALA A 562 -28.79 -11.26 8.24
CA ALA A 562 -27.98 -10.17 8.79
C ALA A 562 -26.52 -10.19 8.28
N ALA A 563 -25.98 -11.35 7.91
CA ALA A 563 -24.70 -11.46 7.22
C ALA A 563 -24.84 -10.99 5.77
N GLU A 564 -25.80 -11.54 5.01
CA GLU A 564 -26.05 -11.17 3.62
C GLU A 564 -26.29 -9.66 3.43
N ARG A 565 -26.95 -8.99 4.37
CA ARG A 565 -27.13 -7.52 4.33
C ARG A 565 -25.78 -6.80 4.42
N LYS A 566 -24.91 -7.21 5.35
CA LYS A 566 -23.54 -6.66 5.49
C LYS A 566 -22.65 -6.98 4.30
N ASP A 567 -22.80 -8.17 3.72
CA ASP A 567 -22.07 -8.55 2.51
C ASP A 567 -22.49 -7.69 1.31
N LYS A 568 -23.81 -7.42 1.16
CA LYS A 568 -24.36 -6.49 0.15
C LYS A 568 -23.93 -5.04 0.40
N GLU A 569 -23.91 -4.57 1.65
CA GLU A 569 -23.38 -3.26 2.04
C GLU A 569 -21.87 -3.13 1.72
N HIS A 570 -21.09 -4.19 1.97
CA HIS A 570 -19.66 -4.25 1.66
C HIS A 570 -19.40 -4.27 0.15
N GLN A 571 -20.15 -5.08 -0.61
CA GLN A 571 -20.10 -5.11 -2.07
C GLN A 571 -20.44 -3.73 -2.67
N ALA A 572 -21.52 -3.10 -2.23
CA ALA A 572 -21.89 -1.75 -2.67
C ALA A 572 -20.81 -0.70 -2.33
N HIS A 573 -20.11 -0.85 -1.20
CA HIS A 573 -18.99 0.03 -0.87
C HIS A 573 -17.78 -0.20 -1.79
N LEU A 574 -17.42 -1.45 -2.10
CA LEU A 574 -16.36 -1.78 -3.05
C LEU A 574 -16.69 -1.29 -4.47
N GLU A 575 -17.94 -1.45 -4.92
CA GLU A 575 -18.41 -0.91 -6.19
C GLU A 575 -18.36 0.64 -6.21
N ALA A 576 -18.75 1.31 -5.12
CA ALA A 576 -18.65 2.76 -5.03
C ALA A 576 -17.19 3.24 -5.15
N LEU A 577 -16.24 2.52 -4.53
CA LEU A 577 -14.81 2.79 -4.67
C LEU A 577 -14.31 2.52 -6.10
N ALA A 578 -14.75 1.43 -6.74
CA ALA A 578 -14.41 1.12 -8.13
C ALA A 578 -14.90 2.21 -9.10
N ARG A 579 -16.18 2.61 -9.00
CA ARG A 579 -16.78 3.69 -9.80
C ARG A 579 -16.09 5.04 -9.59
N VAL A 580 -15.57 5.33 -8.39
CA VAL A 580 -14.74 6.52 -8.12
C VAL A 580 -13.34 6.38 -8.73
N GLY A 581 -12.79 5.17 -8.84
CA GLY A 581 -11.58 4.88 -9.61
C GLY A 581 -11.78 5.11 -11.10
N GLU A 582 -12.82 4.52 -11.69
CA GLU A 582 -13.20 4.66 -13.10
C GLU A 582 -13.35 6.13 -13.51
N ARG A 583 -14.09 6.94 -12.73
CA ARG A 583 -14.25 8.39 -13.00
C ARG A 583 -12.93 9.14 -12.99
N ARG A 584 -11.97 8.76 -12.14
CA ARG A 584 -10.62 9.36 -12.13
C ARG A 584 -9.81 8.95 -13.36
N LEU A 585 -9.94 7.70 -13.82
CA LEU A 585 -9.31 7.23 -15.06
C LEU A 585 -9.93 7.92 -16.29
N GLN A 586 -11.25 8.11 -16.32
CA GLN A 586 -11.95 8.86 -17.36
C GLN A 586 -11.49 10.31 -17.44
N HIS A 587 -11.42 11.04 -16.31
CA HIS A 587 -10.88 12.40 -16.29
C HIS A 587 -9.39 12.45 -16.66
N ALA A 588 -8.59 11.45 -16.29
CA ALA A 588 -7.19 11.38 -16.70
C ALA A 588 -7.05 11.14 -18.22
N ALA A 589 -7.90 10.30 -18.80
CA ALA A 589 -7.95 10.08 -20.24
C ALA A 589 -8.37 11.35 -21.00
N GLN A 590 -9.44 12.02 -20.54
CA GLN A 590 -9.89 13.32 -21.09
C GLN A 590 -8.78 14.37 -21.09
N ALA A 591 -8.08 14.54 -19.96
CA ALA A 591 -6.97 15.50 -19.86
C ALA A 591 -5.78 15.13 -20.79
N VAL A 592 -5.54 13.84 -21.04
CA VAL A 592 -4.53 13.38 -22.02
C VAL A 592 -4.99 13.65 -23.46
N GLU A 593 -6.26 13.40 -23.78
CA GLU A 593 -6.85 13.69 -25.09
C GLU A 593 -6.84 15.21 -25.38
N GLU A 594 -7.21 16.04 -24.42
CA GLU A 594 -7.12 17.50 -24.50
C GLU A 594 -5.67 17.97 -24.73
N ALA A 595 -4.71 17.44 -23.97
CA ALA A 595 -3.29 17.76 -24.17
C ALA A 595 -2.75 17.32 -25.55
N VAL A 596 -3.24 16.19 -26.09
CA VAL A 596 -2.92 15.74 -27.46
C VAL A 596 -3.56 16.66 -28.51
N GLN A 597 -4.82 17.05 -28.32
CA GLN A 597 -5.51 18.00 -29.21
C GLN A 597 -4.83 19.38 -29.20
N GLU A 598 -4.45 19.90 -28.02
CA GLU A 598 -3.67 21.13 -27.90
C GLU A 598 -2.32 21.02 -28.62
N LYS A 599 -1.60 19.92 -28.43
CA LYS A 599 -0.32 19.69 -29.11
C LYS A 599 -0.50 19.65 -30.63
N ALA A 600 -1.57 19.02 -31.13
CA ALA A 600 -1.92 19.03 -32.54
C ALA A 600 -2.24 20.44 -33.06
N ARG A 601 -3.04 21.24 -32.32
CA ARG A 601 -3.34 22.64 -32.65
C ARG A 601 -2.08 23.51 -32.71
N ARG A 602 -1.20 23.42 -31.71
CA ARG A 602 0.09 24.14 -31.64
C ARG A 602 1.02 23.76 -32.79
N VAL A 603 1.10 22.47 -33.15
CA VAL A 603 1.87 21.99 -34.32
C VAL A 603 1.27 22.48 -35.63
N GLY A 604 -0.05 22.51 -35.77
CA GLY A 604 -0.76 23.06 -36.93
C GLY A 604 -0.49 24.55 -37.12
N GLN A 605 -0.59 25.34 -36.05
CA GLN A 605 -0.26 26.78 -36.04
C GLN A 605 1.21 27.00 -36.46
N SER A 606 2.17 26.30 -35.83
CA SER A 606 3.59 26.43 -36.19
C SER A 606 3.89 26.00 -37.64
N ARG A 607 3.13 25.04 -38.20
CA ARG A 607 3.23 24.68 -39.62
C ARG A 607 2.72 25.82 -40.52
N LEU A 608 1.58 26.43 -40.20
CA LEU A 608 1.03 27.56 -40.96
C LEU A 608 1.92 28.81 -40.89
N GLU A 609 2.57 29.08 -39.76
CA GLU A 609 3.57 30.15 -39.60
C GLU A 609 4.82 29.90 -40.44
N LYS A 610 5.32 28.67 -40.45
CA LYS A 610 6.44 28.25 -41.31
C LYS A 610 6.07 28.33 -42.79
N GLU A 611 4.84 28.01 -43.16
CA GLU A 611 4.36 28.16 -44.53
C GLU A 611 4.23 29.64 -44.93
N ARG A 612 3.66 30.49 -44.07
CA ARG A 612 3.58 31.96 -44.30
C ARG A 612 4.96 32.58 -44.48
N THR A 613 5.93 32.23 -43.64
CA THR A 613 7.31 32.73 -43.74
C THR A 613 8.04 32.14 -44.95
N GLN A 614 7.81 30.88 -45.33
CA GLN A 614 8.31 30.32 -46.59
C GLN A 614 7.75 31.05 -47.82
N ARG A 615 6.45 31.36 -47.85
CA ARG A 615 5.82 32.16 -48.92
C ARG A 615 6.43 33.56 -49.02
N ALA A 616 6.52 34.28 -47.89
CA ALA A 616 7.12 35.63 -47.86
C ALA A 616 8.61 35.62 -48.28
N ASN A 617 9.38 34.60 -47.87
CA ASN A 617 10.77 34.42 -48.31
C ASN A 617 10.87 34.13 -49.82
N LYS A 618 9.96 33.31 -50.37
CA LYS A 618 9.88 33.05 -51.82
C LYS A 618 9.61 34.34 -52.59
N GLU A 619 8.59 35.10 -52.21
CA GLU A 619 8.30 36.39 -52.86
C GLU A 619 9.46 37.38 -52.73
N LYS A 620 10.21 37.37 -51.62
CA LYS A 620 11.40 38.22 -51.48
C LYS A 620 12.49 37.81 -52.47
N VAL A 621 12.78 36.51 -52.61
CA VAL A 621 13.75 36.02 -53.60
C VAL A 621 13.29 36.37 -55.03
N GLU A 622 12.00 36.27 -55.32
CA GLU A 622 11.44 36.67 -56.63
C GLU A 622 11.59 38.18 -56.89
N ARG A 623 11.37 39.04 -55.89
CA ARG A 623 11.65 40.48 -55.97
C ARG A 623 13.14 40.79 -56.14
N ASP A 624 14.01 40.12 -55.39
CA ASP A 624 15.47 40.28 -55.47
C ASP A 624 16.00 39.82 -56.84
N GLU A 625 15.43 38.75 -57.43
CA GLU A 625 15.71 38.32 -58.81
C GLU A 625 15.23 39.33 -59.85
N ASP A 626 14.00 39.85 -59.73
CA ASP A 626 13.48 40.85 -60.68
C ASP A 626 14.24 42.18 -60.61
N CYS A 627 14.72 42.59 -59.43
CA CYS A 627 15.66 43.71 -59.31
C CYS A 627 16.95 43.43 -60.10
N ARG A 628 17.59 42.27 -59.90
CA ARG A 628 18.80 41.87 -60.65
C ARG A 628 18.56 41.77 -62.16
N ARG A 629 17.38 41.29 -62.60
CA ARG A 629 16.98 41.26 -64.01
C ARG A 629 16.88 42.67 -64.59
N ARG A 630 16.27 43.62 -63.86
CA ARG A 630 16.17 45.04 -64.26
C ARG A 630 17.55 45.70 -64.31
N GLU A 631 18.40 45.47 -63.32
CA GLU A 631 19.80 45.94 -63.31
C GLU A 631 20.59 45.40 -64.51
N LEU A 632 20.46 44.11 -64.82
CA LEU A 632 21.09 43.48 -65.98
C LEU A 632 20.58 44.08 -67.30
N LEU A 633 19.27 44.29 -67.44
CA LEU A 633 18.69 44.93 -68.62
C LEU A 633 19.17 46.38 -68.78
N GLN A 634 19.27 47.16 -67.70
CA GLN A 634 19.87 48.50 -67.74
C GLN A 634 21.36 48.46 -68.10
N ALA A 635 22.11 47.48 -67.58
CA ALA A 635 23.53 47.30 -67.90
C ALA A 635 23.75 46.86 -69.36
N ILE A 636 22.80 46.12 -69.95
CA ILE A 636 22.76 45.80 -71.39
C ILE A 636 22.41 47.06 -72.20
N GLY A 637 21.37 47.82 -71.82
CA GLY A 637 21.02 49.10 -72.46
C GLY A 637 22.21 50.06 -72.52
N ARG A 638 22.85 50.34 -71.37
CA ARG A 638 24.07 51.15 -71.28
C ARG A 638 25.28 50.57 -72.01
N LYS A 639 25.29 49.30 -72.41
CA LYS A 639 26.31 48.73 -73.31
C LYS A 639 25.93 48.94 -74.78
N LEU A 640 24.66 48.77 -75.12
CA LEU A 640 24.13 49.02 -76.47
C LEU A 640 24.28 50.50 -76.85
N GLU A 641 23.84 51.42 -75.99
CA GLU A 641 24.02 52.88 -76.15
C GLU A 641 25.48 53.25 -76.46
N ARG A 642 26.43 52.79 -75.65
CA ARG A 642 27.87 53.04 -75.87
C ARG A 642 28.39 52.36 -77.13
N SER A 643 27.92 51.16 -77.46
CA SER A 643 28.28 50.50 -78.73
C SER A 643 27.74 51.26 -79.94
N GLU A 644 26.57 51.90 -79.82
CA GLU A 644 25.97 52.71 -80.86
C GLU A 644 26.72 54.03 -81.02
N GLN A 645 27.04 54.73 -79.91
CA GLN A 645 27.92 55.91 -79.88
C GLN A 645 29.25 55.62 -80.59
N LEU A 646 29.97 54.58 -80.16
CA LEU A 646 31.19 54.12 -80.81
C LEU A 646 30.99 53.75 -82.29
N SER A 647 29.81 53.26 -82.69
CA SER A 647 29.50 52.98 -84.10
C SER A 647 29.26 54.27 -84.91
N ARG A 648 28.62 55.28 -84.32
CA ARG A 648 28.39 56.61 -84.92
C ARG A 648 29.73 57.35 -85.09
N GLU A 649 30.57 57.34 -84.04
CA GLU A 649 31.94 57.87 -84.07
C GLU A 649 32.82 57.17 -85.12
N ARG A 650 32.76 55.84 -85.23
CA ARG A 650 33.46 55.10 -86.28
C ARG A 650 32.96 55.47 -87.67
N ARG A 651 31.66 55.68 -87.86
CA ARG A 651 31.09 56.14 -89.14
C ARG A 651 31.55 57.56 -89.48
N SER A 652 31.47 58.51 -88.55
CA SER A 652 31.91 59.89 -88.79
C SER A 652 33.42 60.01 -88.98
N ALA A 653 34.22 59.19 -88.30
CA ALA A 653 35.66 59.10 -88.55
C ALA A 653 35.99 58.51 -89.94
N LEU A 654 35.28 57.45 -90.36
CA LEU A 654 35.42 56.89 -91.72
C LEU A 654 34.95 57.87 -92.80
N GLU A 655 33.89 58.64 -92.55
CA GLU A 655 33.39 59.67 -93.45
C GLU A 655 34.32 60.88 -93.53
N SER A 656 34.89 61.31 -92.39
CA SER A 656 35.94 62.33 -92.34
C SER A 656 37.18 61.89 -93.11
N ALA A 657 37.64 60.65 -92.91
CA ALA A 657 38.76 60.08 -93.66
C ALA A 657 38.48 59.99 -95.18
N ARG A 658 37.25 59.61 -95.57
CA ARG A 658 36.79 59.64 -96.97
C ARG A 658 36.73 61.06 -97.53
N SER A 659 36.32 62.04 -96.74
CA SER A 659 36.27 63.46 -97.12
C SER A 659 37.68 64.01 -97.33
N THR A 660 38.60 63.77 -96.38
CA THR A 660 40.02 64.13 -96.51
C THR A 660 40.69 63.42 -97.69
N ALA A 661 40.35 62.16 -97.97
CA ALA A 661 40.83 61.44 -99.15
C ALA A 661 40.29 62.05 -100.46
N ARG A 662 39.00 62.43 -100.52
CA ARG A 662 38.41 63.16 -101.65
C ARG A 662 39.07 64.54 -101.84
N ALA A 663 39.27 65.31 -100.78
CA ALA A 663 39.94 66.61 -100.84
C ALA A 663 41.40 66.45 -101.32
N SER A 664 42.13 65.47 -100.79
CA SER A 664 43.49 65.12 -101.21
C SER A 664 43.55 64.68 -102.68
N PHE A 665 42.52 63.98 -103.16
CA PHE A 665 42.38 63.63 -104.58
C PHE A 665 42.18 64.90 -105.44
N HIS A 666 41.27 65.80 -105.07
CA HIS A 666 41.07 67.05 -105.82
C HIS A 666 42.32 67.95 -105.81
N VAL A 667 43.10 67.98 -104.72
CA VAL A 667 44.39 68.69 -104.70
C VAL A 667 45.41 68.01 -105.62
N ARG A 668 45.47 66.68 -105.65
CA ARG A 668 46.33 65.93 -106.58
C ARG A 668 45.94 66.12 -108.04
N GLU A 669 44.64 66.15 -108.35
CA GLU A 669 44.16 66.43 -109.71
C GLU A 669 44.43 67.89 -110.09
N LYS A 670 44.23 68.89 -109.22
CA LYS A 670 44.63 70.27 -109.51
C LYS A 670 46.13 70.41 -109.78
N VAL A 671 46.99 69.78 -108.97
CA VAL A 671 48.44 69.77 -109.22
C VAL A 671 48.78 69.05 -110.53
N ARG A 672 48.04 68.01 -110.91
CA ARG A 672 48.15 67.37 -112.23
C ARG A 672 47.72 68.30 -113.35
N GLU A 673 46.56 68.94 -113.25
CA GLU A 673 46.03 69.92 -114.21
C GLU A 673 47.01 71.07 -114.42
N GLU A 674 47.48 71.71 -113.33
CA GLU A 674 48.49 72.77 -113.34
C GLU A 674 49.78 72.31 -114.03
N THR A 675 50.29 71.13 -113.68
CA THR A 675 51.47 70.54 -114.36
C THR A 675 51.20 70.29 -115.85
N ASN A 676 49.99 69.85 -116.21
CA ASN A 676 49.58 69.55 -117.59
C ASN A 676 49.27 70.82 -118.41
N THR A 677 49.08 71.99 -117.78
CA THR A 677 49.03 73.27 -118.52
C THR A 677 50.37 73.58 -119.19
N ARG A 678 51.48 73.07 -118.66
CA ARG A 678 52.82 73.05 -119.29
C ARG A 678 53.09 71.70 -119.98
N SER A 679 52.14 71.22 -120.79
CA SER A 679 52.42 70.09 -121.68
C SER A 679 53.56 70.42 -122.65
N PHE A 680 54.38 69.42 -122.98
CA PHE A 680 55.51 69.59 -123.90
C PHE A 680 55.07 70.18 -125.24
N ASP A 681 53.95 69.69 -125.80
CA ASP A 681 53.41 70.14 -127.08
C ASP A 681 52.97 71.61 -127.05
N ARG A 682 52.52 72.12 -125.89
CA ARG A 682 52.18 73.54 -125.73
C ARG A 682 53.43 74.41 -125.69
N MET A 683 54.44 74.03 -124.89
CA MET A 683 55.72 74.75 -124.87
C MET A 683 56.43 74.69 -126.24
N ALA A 684 56.31 73.57 -126.97
CA ALA A 684 56.81 73.44 -128.34
C ALA A 684 56.06 74.37 -129.32
N ARG A 685 54.72 74.50 -129.20
CA ARG A 685 53.94 75.47 -129.99
C ARG A 685 54.26 76.92 -129.64
N GLU A 686 54.41 77.25 -128.36
CA GLU A 686 54.78 78.60 -127.91
C GLU A 686 56.21 78.95 -128.41
N ALA A 687 57.15 78.00 -128.37
CA ALA A 687 58.47 78.16 -128.99
C ALA A 687 58.42 78.32 -130.52
N GLN A 688 57.56 77.58 -131.23
CA GLN A 688 57.33 77.75 -132.68
C GLN A 688 56.73 79.12 -133.03
N LEU A 689 55.83 79.65 -132.18
CA LEU A 689 55.26 80.98 -132.35
C LEU A 689 56.30 82.09 -132.11
N HIS A 690 57.13 81.99 -131.07
CA HIS A 690 58.26 82.90 -130.89
C HIS A 690 59.24 82.84 -132.08
N ALA A 691 59.67 81.64 -132.50
CA ALA A 691 60.58 81.44 -133.63
C ALA A 691 60.02 81.84 -135.01
N SER A 692 58.72 82.16 -135.11
CA SER A 692 58.10 82.71 -136.32
C SER A 692 57.75 84.20 -136.21
N LEU A 693 57.82 84.80 -135.02
CA LEU A 693 57.78 86.24 -134.82
C LEU A 693 59.16 86.89 -135.04
N ASP A 694 60.25 86.21 -134.65
CA ASP A 694 61.64 86.66 -134.85
C ASP A 694 62.16 86.51 -136.31
N ARG A 695 61.26 86.63 -137.31
CA ARG A 695 61.55 86.48 -138.75
C ARG A 695 60.85 87.54 -139.62
N LYS A 696 60.93 88.81 -139.21
CA LYS A 696 60.57 89.99 -140.00
C LYS A 696 61.64 91.07 -139.88
#